data_AF-A0AAN4T8D0-F1
#
_entry.id   AF-A0AAN4T8D0-F1
#
_cell.length_a   1.000
_cell.length_b   1.000
_cell.length_c   1.000
_cell.angle_alpha   90.00
_cell.angle_beta   90.00
_cell.angle_gamma   90.00
#
_symmetry.space_group_name_H-M   'P 1'
#
loop_
_entity.id
_entity.type
_entity.pdbx_description
1 polymer ?
#
loop_
_entity_poly.entity_id
_entity_poly.type
_entity_poly.pdbx_seq_one_letter_code
_entity_poly.pdbx_strand_id
1 'polypeptide(L)'
;MLSTSNLLYSIAAFAAVFDCAYSLLDTSSSSTVAVYWGQNSGNTGQQRLSYYCDTYVQQVFQLAFVTRISGAAGLPELDFANQESQCTVYPGTNLLNCPQIGEDINRCQQKGKTILLSIGGATTIERGFASEAAAIEAANKMWQIFGPVNADNTAYRPFGDAAIDGFDFDFETSVINMVPFANQLRRLMDTSAGRRYYLTAAPQCVFPDVADQEMLNGAVAFDAIWVQFYNNYCGVNAFSFGSMQQGAFNFDLWDAWAKSQSKNKQVKVFIGLPGNVAAAGTGYIGAEQLREVVAWSKAFSSFGGIMVWDASSMVFRSKPKEPEVVSVAHRVKMAEDETSSVNLPSEHLDGSASQHEPVQGLLNRLFRRRGSGKAESEESESVNNRSYRSKATLGILSDKETDEVPGTVLLLSSNRNEPLGLRHQQRRTSASSLPNVIPGSRSSSRTTAPQPKKTADGRIVLNPQPDDSVNDPLNWPVWRRDAALLSLGFYCLMGGGMTPILAAGFNQVSESYGVSTQKVAYTTGLYMLGLGVGSVIMSPTAILWGKRPVYLLGATLFVLSAVWCALSPNYPSLVIARIFQGIAVSTVECLPSATIAEIYFLHERAYRVGIYTLLLLGGKNLVPLVSAAIIGRMGWRWVFWIVAIIVGACLVLLFFFVPETFWDRTPRPRRSHKRPHMIRSVSDLLRGRQLHRRLENPALNGDPISPAPRKSNKGHVGFVEDQDQEGNPVDEKERNLEDHDRILPSEMPAEHNGQLALADPEKHDASLQIPAPAVTRESDSQRDLESAREPAVSPARSESVGSAVPLPPSQVYTNRLREKPQIPFTHYLRVWNGRMSHDKWLRVAMRPFILFAYPAVLWSSVVYALSVGWLIVLSESVAHLYQGPHGYNFTPLQTGLIYISPFVGGLLGTAVAGKVSDVIVRYMSRRNGGVYEPEFRLVMAIPIALSTSAGLMAFGWSTEEKDSWIVPTIFFGLISFGCCLGSTTSITFCVDSYRQYAGEALVTLNWSKNVFHGLIFSLFIVDWLEADGARTVFLALGGIQLGCLFFTIPMYIYGKRARMWTVRKCLMEKF
;
A
#
# COMPACT_ATOMS: atom_id res chain seq x y z
N MET A 1 38.41 18.59 3.91
CA MET A 1 37.84 17.95 2.69
C MET A 1 37.12 16.66 3.09
N LEU A 2 35.99 16.77 3.81
CA LEU A 2 35.21 15.62 4.32
C LEU A 2 33.73 16.06 4.45
N SER A 3 33.01 16.16 3.32
CA SER A 3 31.62 16.66 3.31
C SER A 3 30.74 15.85 2.33
N THR A 4 31.10 15.81 1.04
CA THR A 4 30.31 15.12 -0.01
C THR A 4 30.12 13.62 0.25
N SER A 5 31.13 12.92 0.78
CA SER A 5 31.06 11.48 1.05
C SER A 5 29.97 11.12 2.05
N ASN A 6 29.71 11.93 3.08
CA ASN A 6 28.72 11.59 4.11
C ASN A 6 27.28 11.74 3.61
N LEU A 7 27.04 12.70 2.70
CA LEU A 7 25.76 12.82 2.00
C LEU A 7 25.56 11.63 1.04
N LEU A 8 26.60 11.21 0.32
CA LEU A 8 26.56 10.02 -0.54
C LEU A 8 26.37 8.73 0.29
N TYR A 9 27.03 8.58 1.44
CA TYR A 9 26.80 7.45 2.35
C TYR A 9 25.40 7.47 2.96
N SER A 10 24.81 8.65 3.20
CA SER A 10 23.43 8.76 3.70
C SER A 10 22.40 8.40 2.62
N ILE A 11 22.63 8.78 1.37
CA ILE A 11 21.80 8.37 0.22
C ILE A 11 21.99 6.88 -0.06
N ALA A 12 23.22 6.36 0.00
CA ALA A 12 23.51 4.94 -0.13
C ALA A 12 22.93 4.11 1.02
N ALA A 13 22.87 4.64 2.25
CA ALA A 13 22.18 4.00 3.37
C ALA A 13 20.65 4.01 3.17
N PHE A 14 20.08 5.07 2.59
CA PHE A 14 18.66 5.13 2.23
C PHE A 14 18.31 4.13 1.11
N ALA A 15 19.23 3.87 0.19
CA ALA A 15 19.12 2.78 -0.80
C ALA A 15 19.32 1.39 -0.15
N ALA A 16 20.34 1.21 0.70
CA ALA A 16 20.66 -0.07 1.35
C ALA A 16 19.54 -0.60 2.27
N VAL A 17 18.68 0.27 2.80
CA VAL A 17 17.48 -0.13 3.57
C VAL A 17 16.36 -0.66 2.65
N PHE A 18 16.39 -0.37 1.35
CA PHE A 18 15.52 -0.98 0.34
C PHE A 18 16.18 -2.18 -0.38
N ASP A 19 17.51 -2.19 -0.55
CA ASP A 19 18.29 -3.30 -1.14
C ASP A 19 18.40 -4.56 -0.25
N CYS A 20 17.54 -4.69 0.77
CA CYS A 20 17.32 -5.98 1.44
C CYS A 20 16.47 -6.96 0.58
N ALA A 21 16.09 -6.55 -0.62
CA ALA A 21 15.86 -7.48 -1.73
C ALA A 21 17.23 -7.92 -2.29
N TYR A 22 17.71 -9.10 -1.87
CA TYR A 22 18.80 -9.79 -2.57
C TYR A 22 18.49 -9.78 -4.08
N SER A 23 19.45 -9.36 -4.91
CA SER A 23 19.31 -9.32 -6.38
C SER A 23 19.33 -10.75 -6.95
N LEU A 24 18.16 -11.37 -6.80
CA LEU A 24 17.71 -12.65 -7.30
C LEU A 24 17.15 -12.44 -8.71
N LEU A 25 17.48 -13.33 -9.66
CA LEU A 25 17.16 -13.26 -11.10
C LEU A 25 15.85 -12.51 -11.40
N ASP A 26 16.00 -11.29 -11.93
CA ASP A 26 14.89 -10.41 -12.25
C ASP A 26 14.22 -10.83 -13.57
N THR A 27 13.26 -11.75 -13.44
CA THR A 27 12.37 -12.18 -14.53
C THR A 27 11.45 -11.07 -15.09
N SER A 28 11.49 -9.85 -14.56
CA SER A 28 10.81 -8.68 -15.14
C SER A 28 11.69 -7.80 -16.03
N SER A 29 13.02 -7.95 -15.96
CA SER A 29 13.97 -7.26 -16.83
C SER A 29 14.13 -7.91 -18.22
N SER A 30 14.50 -7.09 -19.19
CA SER A 30 14.95 -7.44 -20.55
C SER A 30 16.47 -7.31 -20.73
N SER A 31 17.20 -6.95 -19.66
CA SER A 31 18.61 -6.56 -19.69
C SER A 31 19.53 -7.51 -18.89
N THR A 32 19.04 -8.70 -18.53
CA THR A 32 19.74 -9.61 -17.62
C THR A 32 20.88 -10.33 -18.34
N VAL A 33 22.01 -10.50 -17.65
CA VAL A 33 23.19 -11.22 -18.17
C VAL A 33 23.45 -12.44 -17.30
N ALA A 34 23.35 -13.61 -17.92
CA ALA A 34 23.73 -14.93 -17.43
C ALA A 34 25.09 -15.35 -18.01
N VAL A 35 25.92 -16.05 -17.25
CA VAL A 35 27.25 -16.52 -17.71
C VAL A 35 27.61 -17.85 -17.05
N TYR A 36 27.97 -18.84 -17.86
CA TYR A 36 28.49 -20.13 -17.37
C TYR A 36 29.92 -19.98 -16.81
N TRP A 37 30.22 -20.66 -15.72
CA TRP A 37 31.55 -20.71 -15.10
C TRP A 37 31.83 -22.13 -14.60
N GLY A 38 33.04 -22.63 -14.85
CA GLY A 38 33.49 -23.95 -14.40
C GLY A 38 34.34 -24.67 -15.45
N GLN A 39 33.99 -24.56 -16.74
CA GLN A 39 34.59 -25.39 -17.81
C GLN A 39 35.80 -24.78 -18.53
N ASN A 40 36.21 -23.53 -18.24
CA ASN A 40 37.42 -22.91 -18.80
C ASN A 40 37.46 -22.91 -20.36
N SER A 41 36.32 -22.71 -21.03
CA SER A 41 36.20 -22.88 -22.51
C SER A 41 37.08 -21.92 -23.33
N GLY A 42 37.46 -20.77 -22.77
CA GLY A 42 38.42 -19.85 -23.38
C GLY A 42 39.87 -20.35 -23.38
N ASN A 43 40.19 -21.41 -22.63
CA ASN A 43 41.55 -21.94 -22.41
C ASN A 43 42.58 -20.88 -21.97
N THR A 44 42.11 -19.81 -21.32
CA THR A 44 42.90 -18.64 -20.90
C THR A 44 43.51 -18.79 -19.51
N GLY A 45 42.99 -19.74 -18.72
CA GLY A 45 43.24 -19.89 -17.28
C GLY A 45 42.10 -19.28 -16.46
N GLN A 46 40.95 -19.96 -16.43
CA GLN A 46 39.77 -19.61 -15.63
C GLN A 46 40.15 -19.31 -14.17
N GLN A 47 39.63 -18.19 -13.65
CA GLN A 47 39.88 -17.73 -12.29
C GLN A 47 38.83 -18.28 -11.31
N ARG A 48 39.03 -18.10 -9.99
CA ARG A 48 38.01 -18.44 -8.98
C ARG A 48 36.72 -17.64 -9.22
N LEU A 49 35.57 -18.19 -8.85
CA LEU A 49 34.25 -17.59 -9.10
C LEU A 49 34.15 -16.15 -8.58
N SER A 50 34.75 -15.83 -7.42
CA SER A 50 34.72 -14.47 -6.88
C SER A 50 35.44 -13.45 -7.74
N TYR A 51 36.44 -13.84 -8.56
CA TYR A 51 37.08 -12.90 -9.49
C TYR A 51 36.06 -12.32 -10.46
N TYR A 52 35.15 -13.15 -10.97
CA TYR A 52 34.11 -12.73 -11.90
C TYR A 52 33.04 -11.90 -11.18
N CYS A 53 32.60 -12.30 -9.98
CA CYS A 53 31.68 -11.52 -9.14
C CYS A 53 32.27 -10.20 -8.59
N ASP A 54 33.60 -10.06 -8.58
CA ASP A 54 34.30 -8.83 -8.21
C ASP A 54 34.56 -7.90 -9.40
N THR A 55 34.87 -8.45 -10.58
CA THR A 55 35.32 -7.69 -11.76
C THR A 55 34.16 -7.19 -12.63
N TYR A 56 33.00 -7.86 -12.60
CA TYR A 56 31.95 -7.71 -13.60
C TYR A 56 30.53 -7.60 -13.00
N VAL A 57 29.58 -7.07 -13.80
CA VAL A 57 28.22 -6.71 -13.35
C VAL A 57 27.14 -7.68 -13.88
N GLN A 58 27.44 -8.97 -14.01
CA GLN A 58 26.42 -10.02 -14.27
C GLN A 58 25.35 -10.03 -13.17
N GLN A 59 24.22 -10.70 -13.44
CA GLN A 59 23.18 -10.96 -12.44
C GLN A 59 23.08 -12.45 -12.08
N VAL A 60 23.44 -13.35 -12.99
CA VAL A 60 23.38 -14.81 -12.80
C VAL A 60 24.69 -15.47 -13.22
N PHE A 61 25.16 -16.43 -12.43
CA PHE A 61 26.21 -17.37 -12.82
C PHE A 61 25.68 -18.81 -12.76
N GLN A 62 25.98 -19.60 -13.79
CA GLN A 62 25.70 -21.03 -13.88
C GLN A 62 26.99 -21.80 -13.57
N LEU A 63 27.02 -22.56 -12.48
CA LEU A 63 28.15 -23.41 -12.12
C LEU A 63 28.12 -24.70 -12.95
N ALA A 64 29.14 -24.91 -13.77
CA ALA A 64 29.18 -25.90 -14.84
C ALA A 64 30.28 -26.96 -14.56
N PHE A 65 29.96 -28.20 -14.18
CA PHE A 65 28.65 -28.88 -14.14
C PHE A 65 28.55 -29.98 -13.07
N VAL A 66 27.31 -30.40 -12.80
CA VAL A 66 26.99 -31.78 -12.37
C VAL A 66 26.93 -32.66 -13.63
N THR A 67 27.97 -33.45 -13.89
CA THR A 67 28.07 -34.28 -15.10
C THR A 67 27.35 -35.62 -14.97
N ARG A 68 27.01 -36.04 -13.74
CA ARG A 68 26.07 -37.13 -13.41
C ARG A 68 25.35 -36.84 -12.08
N ILE A 69 24.05 -37.14 -12.01
CA ILE A 69 23.21 -36.89 -10.83
C ILE A 69 23.35 -38.01 -9.79
N SER A 70 23.51 -39.26 -10.24
CA SER A 70 23.65 -40.45 -9.39
C SER A 70 24.81 -41.35 -9.83
N GLY A 71 26.04 -40.91 -9.55
CA GLY A 71 27.27 -41.68 -9.75
C GLY A 71 27.61 -42.60 -8.59
N ALA A 72 28.91 -42.73 -8.28
CA ALA A 72 29.39 -43.63 -7.23
C ALA A 72 28.70 -43.36 -5.87
N ALA A 73 28.33 -44.43 -5.17
CA ALA A 73 27.54 -44.40 -3.93
C ALA A 73 26.15 -43.70 -4.03
N GLY A 74 25.65 -43.42 -5.23
CA GLY A 74 24.37 -42.72 -5.43
C GLY A 74 24.43 -41.23 -5.12
N LEU A 75 25.61 -40.62 -5.31
CA LEU A 75 25.90 -39.20 -5.13
C LEU A 75 26.24 -38.55 -6.47
N PRO A 76 26.07 -37.22 -6.61
CA PRO A 76 26.39 -36.52 -7.86
C PRO A 76 27.90 -36.48 -8.11
N GLU A 77 28.28 -36.46 -9.39
CA GLU A 77 29.64 -36.28 -9.87
C GLU A 77 29.76 -34.87 -10.47
N LEU A 78 30.81 -34.14 -10.10
CA LEU A 78 31.02 -32.73 -10.40
C LEU A 78 32.28 -32.56 -11.25
N ASP A 79 32.24 -31.68 -12.23
CA ASP A 79 33.39 -31.23 -13.03
C ASP A 79 33.47 -29.71 -12.95
N PHE A 80 34.64 -29.17 -12.59
CA PHE A 80 34.93 -27.72 -12.62
C PHE A 80 36.33 -27.46 -13.22
N ALA A 81 36.75 -28.34 -14.14
CA ALA A 81 38.02 -28.30 -14.85
C ALA A 81 39.22 -27.88 -13.98
N ASN A 82 39.76 -26.68 -14.19
CA ASN A 82 40.98 -26.24 -13.51
C ASN A 82 40.80 -25.95 -11.99
N GLN A 83 39.57 -25.75 -11.52
CA GLN A 83 39.28 -25.45 -10.11
C GLN A 83 39.31 -26.70 -9.22
N GLU A 84 39.15 -27.89 -9.80
CA GLU A 84 39.21 -29.17 -9.08
C GLU A 84 40.55 -29.39 -8.37
N SER A 85 41.62 -28.75 -8.87
CA SER A 85 42.94 -28.73 -8.23
C SER A 85 42.94 -28.16 -6.80
N GLN A 86 41.88 -27.43 -6.41
CA GLN A 86 41.67 -26.89 -5.05
C GLN A 86 40.61 -27.67 -4.25
N CYS A 87 40.04 -28.74 -4.81
CA CYS A 87 39.05 -29.57 -4.17
C CYS A 87 39.65 -30.87 -3.61
N THR A 88 38.96 -31.48 -2.65
CA THR A 88 39.24 -32.84 -2.16
C THR A 88 38.07 -33.77 -2.50
N VAL A 89 38.24 -35.09 -2.42
CA VAL A 89 37.13 -36.05 -2.63
C VAL A 89 36.64 -36.59 -1.28
N TYR A 90 35.33 -36.67 -1.07
CA TYR A 90 34.75 -37.26 0.14
C TYR A 90 35.09 -38.77 0.23
N PRO A 91 35.66 -39.28 1.35
CA PRO A 91 36.15 -40.65 1.45
C PRO A 91 35.10 -41.72 1.10
N GLY A 92 35.46 -42.64 0.19
CA GLY A 92 34.57 -43.71 -0.27
C GLY A 92 33.51 -43.28 -1.31
N THR A 93 33.66 -42.08 -1.90
CA THR A 93 32.75 -41.53 -2.91
C THR A 93 33.54 -40.91 -4.07
N ASN A 94 32.84 -40.47 -5.13
CA ASN A 94 33.39 -39.60 -6.18
C ASN A 94 33.02 -38.12 -5.98
N LEU A 95 32.38 -37.75 -4.86
CA LEU A 95 31.84 -36.42 -4.64
C LEU A 95 32.95 -35.43 -4.26
N LEU A 96 33.06 -34.33 -5.00
CA LEU A 96 34.01 -33.25 -4.69
C LEU A 96 33.60 -32.47 -3.44
N ASN A 97 34.60 -31.98 -2.72
CA ASN A 97 34.54 -31.07 -1.59
C ASN A 97 35.39 -29.84 -1.92
N CYS A 98 34.72 -28.74 -2.24
CA CYS A 98 35.28 -27.53 -2.82
C CYS A 98 34.95 -26.29 -1.95
N PRO A 99 35.51 -26.17 -0.72
CA PRO A 99 35.14 -25.11 0.22
C PRO A 99 35.39 -23.69 -0.34
N GLN A 100 36.42 -23.50 -1.16
CA GLN A 100 36.68 -22.24 -1.86
C GLN A 100 35.52 -21.80 -2.77
N ILE A 101 34.82 -22.75 -3.40
CA ILE A 101 33.64 -22.44 -4.22
C ILE A 101 32.47 -22.03 -3.31
N GLY A 102 32.34 -22.63 -2.12
CA GLY A 102 31.38 -22.20 -1.10
C GLY A 102 31.61 -20.76 -0.60
N GLU A 103 32.87 -20.39 -0.31
CA GLU A 103 33.25 -19.00 0.00
C GLU A 103 32.83 -18.04 -1.12
N ASP A 104 33.10 -18.42 -2.37
CA ASP A 104 32.80 -17.59 -3.54
C ASP A 104 31.29 -17.47 -3.77
N ILE A 105 30.52 -18.55 -3.66
CA ILE A 105 29.04 -18.52 -3.73
C ILE A 105 28.49 -17.51 -2.71
N ASN A 106 28.91 -17.63 -1.44
CA ASN A 106 28.48 -16.73 -0.37
C ASN A 106 28.87 -15.26 -0.67
N ARG A 107 30.08 -15.01 -1.19
CA ARG A 107 30.55 -13.67 -1.60
C ARG A 107 29.78 -13.10 -2.80
N CYS A 108 29.43 -13.93 -3.77
CA CYS A 108 28.60 -13.53 -4.92
C CYS A 108 27.15 -13.22 -4.49
N GLN A 109 26.55 -14.05 -3.63
CA GLN A 109 25.21 -13.80 -3.08
C GLN A 109 25.15 -12.53 -2.22
N GLN A 110 26.18 -12.24 -1.42
CA GLN A 110 26.33 -10.95 -0.71
C GLN A 110 26.41 -9.73 -1.64
N LYS A 111 26.81 -9.93 -2.91
CA LYS A 111 26.82 -8.90 -3.96
C LYS A 111 25.58 -8.91 -4.86
N GLY A 112 24.52 -9.61 -4.45
CA GLY A 112 23.28 -9.69 -5.23
C GLY A 112 23.48 -10.39 -6.58
N LYS A 113 24.27 -11.46 -6.61
CA LYS A 113 24.38 -12.38 -7.75
C LYS A 113 23.58 -13.65 -7.45
N THR A 114 22.79 -14.11 -8.41
CA THR A 114 22.11 -15.41 -8.34
C THR A 114 23.09 -16.50 -8.77
N ILE A 115 23.27 -17.54 -7.95
CA ILE A 115 24.11 -18.69 -8.33
C ILE A 115 23.26 -19.93 -8.56
N LEU A 116 23.31 -20.47 -9.77
CA LEU A 116 22.62 -21.70 -10.17
C LEU A 116 23.64 -22.82 -10.34
N LEU A 117 23.28 -24.06 -9.98
CA LEU A 117 24.09 -25.24 -10.31
C LEU A 117 23.52 -25.90 -11.58
N SER A 118 24.33 -25.98 -12.63
CA SER A 118 23.93 -26.58 -13.90
C SER A 118 24.22 -28.08 -13.94
N ILE A 119 23.29 -28.83 -14.52
CA ILE A 119 23.31 -30.29 -14.61
C ILE A 119 23.29 -30.67 -16.10
N GLY A 120 24.27 -31.45 -16.54
CA GLY A 120 24.46 -31.79 -17.95
C GLY A 120 25.82 -31.35 -18.50
N GLY A 121 25.80 -30.58 -19.59
CA GLY A 121 26.93 -30.20 -20.43
C GLY A 121 27.36 -31.30 -21.42
N ALA A 122 28.08 -30.92 -22.48
CA ALA A 122 28.60 -31.82 -23.53
C ALA A 122 29.36 -33.07 -23.02
N THR A 123 29.93 -33.01 -21.82
CA THR A 123 30.67 -34.11 -21.17
C THR A 123 29.79 -35.02 -20.31
N THR A 124 28.47 -34.79 -20.26
CA THR A 124 27.57 -35.58 -19.40
C THR A 124 27.55 -37.06 -19.76
N ILE A 125 27.51 -37.88 -18.72
CA ILE A 125 27.39 -39.34 -18.78
C ILE A 125 26.18 -39.82 -17.98
N GLU A 126 25.22 -38.91 -17.78
CA GLU A 126 23.89 -39.18 -17.25
C GLU A 126 23.01 -39.84 -18.33
N ARG A 127 22.17 -40.79 -17.93
CA ARG A 127 21.17 -41.45 -18.80
C ARG A 127 19.77 -41.44 -18.20
N GLY A 128 19.64 -40.93 -16.98
CA GLY A 128 18.38 -40.79 -16.29
C GLY A 128 18.02 -42.01 -15.46
N PHE A 129 16.77 -42.04 -15.01
CA PHE A 129 16.36 -42.89 -13.91
C PHE A 129 15.55 -44.10 -14.40
N ALA A 130 15.80 -45.27 -13.82
CA ALA A 130 15.06 -46.50 -14.15
C ALA A 130 13.57 -46.46 -13.73
N SER A 131 13.16 -45.47 -12.92
CA SER A 131 11.76 -45.22 -12.56
C SER A 131 11.56 -43.78 -12.07
N GLU A 132 10.31 -43.30 -12.08
CA GLU A 132 9.93 -42.00 -11.48
C GLU A 132 10.30 -41.91 -9.98
N ALA A 133 10.22 -43.02 -9.25
CA ALA A 133 10.56 -43.08 -7.83
C ALA A 133 12.05 -42.80 -7.59
N ALA A 134 12.93 -43.37 -8.42
CA ALA A 134 14.37 -43.09 -8.36
C ALA A 134 14.69 -41.64 -8.75
N ALA A 135 13.97 -41.08 -9.73
CA ALA A 135 14.07 -39.66 -10.11
C ALA A 135 13.67 -38.72 -8.95
N ILE A 136 12.59 -39.04 -8.24
CA ILE A 136 12.13 -38.30 -7.06
C ILE A 136 13.13 -38.41 -5.90
N GLU A 137 13.71 -39.59 -5.66
CA GLU A 137 14.75 -39.78 -4.64
C GLU A 137 16.02 -38.99 -4.96
N ALA A 138 16.48 -39.00 -6.22
CA ALA A 138 17.63 -38.21 -6.66
C ALA A 138 17.39 -36.71 -6.50
N ALA A 139 16.20 -36.20 -6.83
CA ALA A 139 15.83 -34.79 -6.60
C ALA A 139 15.90 -34.42 -5.11
N ASN A 140 15.41 -35.30 -4.22
CA ASN A 140 15.52 -35.09 -2.77
C ASN A 140 16.98 -35.04 -2.29
N LYS A 141 17.86 -35.91 -2.80
CA LYS A 141 19.30 -35.92 -2.47
C LYS A 141 19.99 -34.65 -2.96
N MET A 142 19.78 -34.25 -4.22
CA MET A 142 20.33 -33.01 -4.78
C MET A 142 19.93 -31.78 -3.95
N TRP A 143 18.70 -31.73 -3.45
CA TRP A 143 18.24 -30.67 -2.56
C TRP A 143 18.90 -30.70 -1.18
N GLN A 144 19.15 -31.87 -0.59
CA GLN A 144 19.87 -32.00 0.69
C GLN A 144 21.35 -31.61 0.58
N ILE A 145 21.99 -31.93 -0.56
CA ILE A 145 23.41 -31.67 -0.82
C ILE A 145 23.67 -30.19 -1.10
N PHE A 146 22.87 -29.54 -1.96
CA PHE A 146 23.14 -28.18 -2.45
C PHE A 146 22.13 -27.10 -1.99
N GLY A 147 20.93 -27.51 -1.58
CA GLY A 147 19.90 -26.61 -1.04
C GLY A 147 20.21 -26.11 0.37
N PRO A 148 19.25 -25.49 1.08
CA PRO A 148 19.47 -24.87 2.38
C PRO A 148 19.90 -25.87 3.47
N VAL A 149 20.75 -25.41 4.39
CA VAL A 149 21.19 -26.20 5.55
C VAL A 149 20.04 -26.31 6.56
N ASN A 150 19.62 -27.53 6.86
CA ASN A 150 18.68 -27.85 7.93
C ASN A 150 19.44 -28.47 9.12
N ALA A 151 18.93 -28.29 10.35
CA ALA A 151 19.59 -28.77 11.57
C ALA A 151 19.83 -30.29 11.59
N ASP A 152 18.94 -31.07 10.96
CA ASP A 152 19.01 -32.53 10.88
C ASP A 152 19.69 -33.04 9.59
N ASN A 153 20.34 -32.17 8.81
CA ASN A 153 20.91 -32.55 7.51
C ASN A 153 22.26 -33.28 7.65
N THR A 154 22.26 -34.59 7.41
CA THR A 154 23.46 -35.45 7.45
C THR A 154 24.08 -35.70 6.06
N ALA A 155 23.66 -34.99 5.01
CA ALA A 155 24.22 -35.14 3.67
C ALA A 155 25.63 -34.51 3.54
N TYR A 156 26.47 -35.07 2.67
CA TYR A 156 27.71 -34.42 2.25
C TYR A 156 27.40 -33.10 1.52
N ARG A 157 28.23 -32.07 1.71
CA ARG A 157 28.02 -30.74 1.13
C ARG A 157 29.28 -30.22 0.43
N PRO A 158 29.36 -30.29 -0.91
CA PRO A 158 30.52 -29.83 -1.69
C PRO A 158 30.92 -28.37 -1.45
N PHE A 159 29.98 -27.52 -1.07
CA PHE A 159 30.17 -26.08 -0.89
C PHE A 159 30.07 -25.63 0.59
N GLY A 160 30.18 -26.57 1.54
CA GLY A 160 30.08 -26.27 2.97
C GLY A 160 28.69 -25.77 3.38
N ASP A 161 28.63 -24.61 4.03
CA ASP A 161 27.37 -23.99 4.48
C ASP A 161 26.62 -23.23 3.37
N ALA A 162 27.30 -22.92 2.27
CA ALA A 162 26.71 -22.22 1.13
C ALA A 162 25.54 -23.03 0.54
N ALA A 163 24.51 -22.33 0.09
CA ALA A 163 23.34 -22.91 -0.56
C ALA A 163 23.04 -22.14 -1.85
N ILE A 164 22.91 -22.86 -2.96
CA ILE A 164 22.65 -22.28 -4.29
C ILE A 164 21.24 -21.70 -4.38
N ASP A 165 21.02 -20.79 -5.33
CA ASP A 165 19.73 -20.11 -5.54
C ASP A 165 18.84 -20.81 -6.59
N GLY A 166 19.26 -21.96 -7.12
CA GLY A 166 18.46 -22.73 -8.06
C GLY A 166 19.28 -23.76 -8.85
N PHE A 167 18.59 -24.50 -9.72
CA PHE A 167 19.20 -25.45 -10.64
C PHE A 167 18.96 -25.05 -12.09
N ASP A 168 19.91 -25.43 -12.92
CA ASP A 168 19.90 -25.27 -14.36
C ASP A 168 20.07 -26.64 -15.04
N PHE A 169 19.39 -26.87 -16.16
CA PHE A 169 19.49 -28.10 -16.95
C PHE A 169 20.07 -27.80 -18.32
N ASP A 170 21.26 -28.33 -18.60
CA ASP A 170 21.98 -28.15 -19.86
C ASP A 170 22.19 -29.52 -20.51
N PHE A 171 21.08 -30.19 -20.84
CA PHE A 171 21.12 -31.52 -21.44
C PHE A 171 21.31 -31.41 -22.96
N GLU A 172 22.43 -31.92 -23.48
CA GLU A 172 22.66 -32.00 -24.93
C GLU A 172 22.15 -33.31 -25.56
N THR A 173 21.63 -34.24 -24.75
CA THR A 173 20.97 -35.48 -25.20
C THR A 173 19.78 -35.82 -24.30
N SER A 174 18.76 -36.52 -24.83
CA SER A 174 17.51 -36.82 -24.11
C SER A 174 17.72 -37.76 -22.91
N VAL A 175 17.20 -37.39 -21.73
CA VAL A 175 17.47 -38.10 -20.46
C VAL A 175 16.19 -38.70 -19.86
N ILE A 176 16.22 -40.01 -19.55
CA ILE A 176 15.02 -40.78 -19.17
C ILE A 176 14.49 -40.36 -17.78
N ASN A 177 13.17 -40.20 -17.66
CA ASN A 177 12.47 -39.85 -16.40
C ASN A 177 12.92 -38.53 -15.76
N MET A 178 13.36 -37.54 -16.56
CA MET A 178 13.76 -36.23 -16.05
C MET A 178 12.57 -35.36 -15.59
N VAL A 179 11.39 -35.50 -16.21
CA VAL A 179 10.18 -34.74 -15.85
C VAL A 179 9.75 -34.92 -14.37
N PRO A 180 9.73 -36.14 -13.79
CA PRO A 180 9.55 -36.34 -12.35
C PRO A 180 10.63 -35.68 -11.47
N PHE A 181 11.91 -35.80 -11.82
CA PHE A 181 13.03 -35.17 -11.10
C PHE A 181 12.87 -33.65 -11.06
N ALA A 182 12.61 -33.04 -12.21
CA ALA A 182 12.41 -31.61 -12.38
C ALA A 182 11.21 -31.06 -11.59
N ASN A 183 10.05 -31.74 -11.65
CA ASN A 183 8.87 -31.32 -10.89
C ASN A 183 9.07 -31.51 -9.36
N GLN A 184 9.83 -32.52 -8.92
CA GLN A 184 10.17 -32.67 -7.50
C GLN A 184 11.14 -31.59 -7.02
N LEU A 185 12.17 -31.23 -7.79
CA LEU A 185 13.04 -30.08 -7.47
C LEU A 185 12.24 -28.78 -7.38
N ARG A 186 11.37 -28.49 -8.36
CA ARG A 186 10.46 -27.33 -8.34
C ARG A 186 9.61 -27.29 -7.06
N ARG A 187 9.02 -28.43 -6.67
CA ARG A 187 8.23 -28.57 -5.44
C ARG A 187 9.04 -28.32 -4.16
N LEU A 188 10.27 -28.81 -4.09
CA LEU A 188 11.17 -28.57 -2.94
C LEU A 188 11.56 -27.09 -2.85
N MET A 189 11.84 -26.47 -4.00
CA MET A 189 12.12 -25.03 -4.12
C MET A 189 10.92 -24.15 -3.73
N ASP A 190 9.70 -24.52 -4.14
CA ASP A 190 8.46 -23.78 -3.84
C ASP A 190 7.96 -23.95 -2.39
N THR A 191 8.40 -25.01 -1.69
CA THR A 191 8.05 -25.26 -0.28
C THR A 191 9.11 -24.75 0.70
N SER A 192 10.26 -24.31 0.21
CA SER A 192 11.33 -23.74 1.02
C SER A 192 11.02 -22.31 1.47
N ALA A 193 11.30 -22.00 2.73
CA ALA A 193 11.08 -20.67 3.31
C ALA A 193 12.40 -19.92 3.48
N GLY A 194 12.46 -18.67 3.01
CA GLY A 194 13.55 -17.73 3.31
C GLY A 194 14.18 -17.03 2.10
N ARG A 195 14.21 -17.69 0.92
CA ARG A 195 14.60 -17.08 -0.36
C ARG A 195 13.78 -17.67 -1.51
N ARG A 196 13.72 -16.99 -2.66
CA ARG A 196 13.19 -17.57 -3.90
C ARG A 196 14.27 -18.42 -4.54
N TYR A 197 13.88 -19.59 -5.04
CA TYR A 197 14.76 -20.45 -5.83
C TYR A 197 14.25 -20.61 -7.26
N TYR A 198 15.17 -20.76 -8.20
CA TYR A 198 14.93 -20.76 -9.64
C TYR A 198 15.14 -22.14 -10.28
N LEU A 199 14.39 -22.43 -11.34
CA LEU A 199 14.62 -23.59 -12.21
C LEU A 199 14.75 -23.11 -13.66
N THR A 200 15.83 -23.50 -14.34
CA THR A 200 16.14 -23.06 -15.71
C THR A 200 16.59 -24.21 -16.61
N ALA A 201 16.63 -23.97 -17.91
CA ALA A 201 17.14 -24.92 -18.91
C ALA A 201 17.86 -24.22 -20.06
N ALA A 202 18.73 -24.95 -20.77
CA ALA A 202 19.63 -24.44 -21.81
C ALA A 202 19.45 -25.13 -23.19
N PRO A 203 18.22 -25.23 -23.73
CA PRO A 203 17.97 -25.94 -25.00
C PRO A 203 18.71 -25.30 -26.18
N GLN A 204 19.01 -26.08 -27.21
CA GLN A 204 19.57 -25.54 -28.45
C GLN A 204 18.51 -24.79 -29.27
N CYS A 205 18.91 -23.92 -30.20
CA CYS A 205 17.93 -23.11 -30.95
C CYS A 205 16.96 -23.92 -31.83
N VAL A 206 17.29 -25.17 -32.15
CA VAL A 206 16.44 -26.06 -32.96
C VAL A 206 15.12 -26.26 -32.22
N PHE A 207 14.00 -26.00 -32.90
CA PHE A 207 12.67 -26.08 -32.27
C PHE A 207 11.80 -27.19 -32.89
N PRO A 208 11.24 -28.11 -32.09
CA PRO A 208 11.50 -28.29 -30.66
C PRO A 208 12.93 -28.79 -30.41
N ASP A 209 13.50 -28.43 -29.26
CA ASP A 209 14.74 -29.05 -28.78
C ASP A 209 14.50 -30.53 -28.47
N VAL A 210 15.49 -31.39 -28.71
CA VAL A 210 15.36 -32.86 -28.63
C VAL A 210 15.73 -33.42 -27.26
N ALA A 211 16.55 -32.72 -26.48
CA ALA A 211 17.02 -33.19 -25.19
C ALA A 211 16.06 -32.79 -24.06
N ASP A 212 15.64 -31.53 -24.03
CA ASP A 212 14.73 -30.97 -23.03
C ASP A 212 13.24 -31.08 -23.41
N GLN A 213 12.91 -31.69 -24.57
CA GLN A 213 11.55 -31.66 -25.15
C GLN A 213 10.45 -32.02 -24.15
N GLU A 214 10.62 -33.13 -23.43
CA GLU A 214 9.63 -33.65 -22.49
C GLU A 214 9.36 -32.67 -21.33
N MET A 215 10.37 -31.91 -20.91
CA MET A 215 10.25 -30.90 -19.85
C MET A 215 9.62 -29.60 -20.38
N LEU A 216 10.05 -29.15 -21.55
CA LEU A 216 9.62 -27.89 -22.17
C LEU A 216 8.19 -27.97 -22.73
N ASN A 217 7.68 -29.15 -23.09
CA ASN A 217 6.32 -29.38 -23.59
C ASN A 217 5.25 -29.30 -22.46
N GLY A 218 5.25 -28.21 -21.69
CA GLY A 218 4.27 -27.93 -20.64
C GLY A 218 4.39 -28.78 -19.36
N ALA A 219 5.32 -29.73 -19.29
CA ALA A 219 5.44 -30.66 -18.17
C ALA A 219 6.19 -30.07 -16.95
N VAL A 220 7.14 -29.17 -17.15
CA VAL A 220 7.96 -28.52 -16.10
C VAL A 220 7.76 -27.00 -16.11
N ALA A 221 7.83 -26.37 -14.93
CA ALA A 221 7.71 -24.92 -14.76
C ALA A 221 9.10 -24.29 -14.55
N PHE A 222 9.69 -23.81 -15.65
CA PHE A 222 10.94 -23.05 -15.65
C PHE A 222 10.69 -21.55 -15.40
N ASP A 223 11.58 -20.89 -14.68
CA ASP A 223 11.60 -19.44 -14.49
C ASP A 223 12.19 -18.71 -15.71
N ALA A 224 13.24 -19.29 -16.31
CA ALA A 224 13.88 -18.83 -17.53
C ALA A 224 14.46 -20.00 -18.34
N ILE A 225 14.72 -19.77 -19.63
CA ILE A 225 15.54 -20.64 -20.48
C ILE A 225 16.56 -19.81 -21.24
N TRP A 226 17.75 -20.36 -21.49
CA TRP A 226 18.81 -19.74 -22.29
C TRP A 226 19.08 -20.57 -23.54
N VAL A 227 18.40 -20.18 -24.62
CA VAL A 227 18.41 -20.90 -25.88
C VAL A 227 19.77 -20.71 -26.55
N GLN A 228 20.49 -21.81 -26.82
CA GLN A 228 21.82 -21.77 -27.43
C GLN A 228 21.71 -21.43 -28.93
N PHE A 229 21.84 -20.14 -29.27
CA PHE A 229 21.80 -19.65 -30.66
C PHE A 229 23.18 -19.70 -31.33
N TYR A 230 23.88 -20.81 -31.15
CA TYR A 230 25.20 -21.10 -31.73
C TYR A 230 25.31 -22.58 -32.11
N ASN A 231 26.38 -22.95 -32.83
CA ASN A 231 26.63 -24.28 -33.41
C ASN A 231 25.52 -24.87 -34.33
N ASN A 232 24.43 -24.14 -34.59
CA ASN A 232 23.24 -24.60 -35.30
C ASN A 232 22.78 -23.63 -36.40
N TYR A 233 22.01 -24.12 -37.37
CA TYR A 233 21.50 -23.34 -38.52
C TYR A 233 20.60 -22.16 -38.12
N CYS A 234 19.97 -22.24 -36.95
CA CYS A 234 19.11 -21.21 -36.37
C CYS A 234 19.87 -20.19 -35.49
N GLY A 235 21.19 -20.31 -35.38
CA GLY A 235 22.00 -19.43 -34.53
C GLY A 235 22.05 -17.99 -35.02
N VAL A 236 22.60 -17.08 -34.20
CA VAL A 236 22.63 -15.63 -34.49
C VAL A 236 23.38 -15.27 -35.79
N ASN A 237 24.27 -16.14 -36.28
CA ASN A 237 24.92 -15.97 -37.58
C ASN A 237 23.94 -16.04 -38.77
N ALA A 238 22.72 -16.53 -38.57
CA ALA A 238 21.64 -16.56 -39.56
C ALA A 238 20.62 -15.41 -39.39
N PHE A 239 20.92 -14.43 -38.53
CA PHE A 239 20.14 -13.21 -38.39
C PHE A 239 20.29 -12.31 -39.63
N SER A 240 19.16 -11.90 -40.19
CA SER A 240 19.05 -11.01 -41.34
C SER A 240 19.02 -9.56 -40.87
N PHE A 241 20.21 -8.96 -40.75
CA PHE A 241 20.40 -7.55 -40.40
C PHE A 241 19.58 -6.62 -41.32
N GLY A 242 18.97 -5.59 -40.73
CA GLY A 242 18.05 -4.68 -41.45
C GLY A 242 16.67 -5.26 -41.86
N SER A 243 16.36 -6.54 -41.58
CA SER A 243 15.05 -7.14 -41.88
C SER A 243 14.17 -7.28 -40.63
N MET A 244 12.87 -6.98 -40.76
CA MET A 244 11.88 -7.34 -39.72
C MET A 244 11.54 -8.84 -39.71
N GLN A 245 11.62 -9.50 -40.87
CA GLN A 245 11.38 -10.94 -41.01
C GLN A 245 12.71 -11.70 -40.95
N GLN A 246 12.79 -12.68 -40.06
CA GLN A 246 13.97 -13.51 -39.86
C GLN A 246 13.73 -14.89 -40.50
N GLY A 247 14.69 -15.35 -41.32
CA GLY A 247 14.50 -16.57 -42.14
C GLY A 247 14.81 -17.88 -41.40
N ALA A 248 15.88 -17.88 -40.61
CA ALA A 248 16.34 -19.08 -39.87
C ALA A 248 16.60 -18.82 -38.38
N PHE A 249 16.94 -17.59 -37.99
CA PHE A 249 16.96 -17.19 -36.57
C PHE A 249 15.53 -17.14 -36.03
N ASN A 250 15.20 -18.06 -35.12
CA ASN A 250 13.83 -18.49 -34.81
C ASN A 250 13.36 -18.15 -33.39
N PHE A 251 13.84 -17.04 -32.82
CA PHE A 251 13.44 -16.58 -31.48
C PHE A 251 11.93 -16.32 -31.34
N ASP A 252 11.25 -16.01 -32.45
CA ASP A 252 9.79 -15.87 -32.54
C ASP A 252 9.05 -17.17 -32.19
N LEU A 253 9.58 -18.34 -32.61
CA LEU A 253 9.05 -19.65 -32.20
C LEU A 253 9.21 -19.87 -30.69
N TRP A 254 10.31 -19.39 -30.10
CA TRP A 254 10.56 -19.50 -28.66
C TRP A 254 9.70 -18.54 -27.82
N ASP A 255 9.37 -17.33 -28.31
CA ASP A 255 8.32 -16.48 -27.72
C ASP A 255 6.92 -17.10 -27.86
N ALA A 256 6.61 -17.69 -29.02
CA ALA A 256 5.35 -18.41 -29.24
C ALA A 256 5.22 -19.61 -28.29
N TRP A 257 6.30 -20.37 -28.06
CA TRP A 257 6.37 -21.44 -27.06
C TRP A 257 6.15 -20.91 -25.63
N ALA A 258 6.85 -19.84 -25.24
CA ALA A 258 6.75 -19.26 -23.90
C ALA A 258 5.30 -18.83 -23.57
N LYS A 259 4.59 -18.29 -24.56
CA LYS A 259 3.17 -17.93 -24.48
C LYS A 259 2.24 -19.15 -24.51
N SER A 260 2.38 -20.02 -25.51
CA SER A 260 1.38 -21.07 -25.80
C SER A 260 1.61 -22.38 -25.04
N GLN A 261 2.84 -22.88 -24.96
CA GLN A 261 3.16 -24.25 -24.51
C GLN A 261 3.77 -24.31 -23.10
N SER A 262 4.67 -23.39 -22.73
CA SER A 262 5.33 -23.40 -21.41
C SER A 262 4.33 -23.50 -20.25
N LYS A 263 4.67 -24.28 -19.20
CA LYS A 263 3.88 -24.39 -17.96
C LYS A 263 3.87 -23.07 -17.19
N ASN A 264 4.96 -22.30 -17.27
CA ASN A 264 5.08 -20.95 -16.72
C ASN A 264 4.88 -19.91 -17.85
N LYS A 265 3.73 -19.22 -17.85
CA LYS A 265 3.41 -18.17 -18.82
C LYS A 265 4.18 -16.85 -18.62
N GLN A 266 5.09 -16.81 -17.65
CA GLN A 266 6.03 -15.72 -17.39
C GLN A 266 7.49 -16.17 -17.54
N VAL A 267 7.75 -17.33 -18.18
CA VAL A 267 9.10 -17.80 -18.47
C VAL A 267 9.83 -16.77 -19.35
N LYS A 268 11.08 -16.48 -19.01
CA LYS A 268 11.95 -15.61 -19.81
C LYS A 268 12.85 -16.39 -20.74
N VAL A 269 12.97 -15.95 -21.99
CA VAL A 269 13.82 -16.53 -23.03
C VAL A 269 15.05 -15.63 -23.21
N PHE A 270 16.23 -16.21 -23.04
CA PHE A 270 17.53 -15.55 -23.19
C PHE A 270 18.22 -16.03 -24.47
N ILE A 271 19.01 -15.15 -25.08
CA ILE A 271 19.83 -15.49 -26.24
C ILE A 271 21.20 -15.98 -25.74
N GLY A 272 21.46 -17.28 -25.86
CA GLY A 272 22.76 -17.90 -25.58
C GLY A 272 23.76 -17.64 -26.70
N LEU A 273 24.98 -17.24 -26.32
CA LEU A 273 26.04 -16.78 -27.21
C LEU A 273 27.43 -17.28 -26.75
N PRO A 274 28.37 -17.59 -27.65
CA PRO A 274 29.76 -17.80 -27.28
C PRO A 274 30.44 -16.47 -26.92
N GLY A 275 31.22 -16.43 -25.84
CA GLY A 275 31.88 -15.19 -25.37
C GLY A 275 33.10 -14.77 -26.19
N ASN A 276 33.68 -15.68 -26.98
CA ASN A 276 34.67 -15.38 -28.01
C ASN A 276 34.63 -16.39 -29.18
N VAL A 277 35.42 -16.16 -30.23
CA VAL A 277 35.50 -16.99 -31.45
C VAL A 277 35.96 -18.44 -31.20
N ALA A 278 36.64 -18.72 -30.10
CA ALA A 278 37.14 -20.06 -29.74
C ALA A 278 36.18 -20.84 -28.81
N ALA A 279 35.17 -20.20 -28.23
CA ALA A 279 34.27 -20.84 -27.25
C ALA A 279 33.17 -21.71 -27.88
N ALA A 280 32.92 -21.58 -29.18
CA ALA A 280 32.02 -22.44 -29.97
C ALA A 280 32.51 -22.53 -31.42
N GLY A 281 32.10 -23.57 -32.17
CA GLY A 281 32.53 -23.77 -33.55
C GLY A 281 31.93 -22.77 -34.55
N THR A 282 30.69 -22.34 -34.32
CA THR A 282 30.04 -21.23 -35.05
C THR A 282 29.08 -20.48 -34.11
N GLY A 283 28.73 -19.22 -34.42
CA GLY A 283 27.77 -18.42 -33.65
C GLY A 283 28.33 -17.19 -32.92
N TYR A 284 29.63 -16.91 -33.02
CA TYR A 284 30.19 -15.65 -32.51
C TYR A 284 29.90 -14.48 -33.46
N ILE A 285 29.42 -13.37 -32.90
CA ILE A 285 29.13 -12.11 -33.59
C ILE A 285 29.75 -10.92 -32.86
N GLY A 286 30.04 -9.84 -33.58
CA GLY A 286 30.58 -8.60 -32.99
C GLY A 286 29.54 -7.80 -32.19
N ALA A 287 30.01 -6.89 -31.34
CA ALA A 287 29.17 -6.10 -30.44
C ALA A 287 28.05 -5.30 -31.14
N GLU A 288 28.35 -4.63 -32.27
CA GLU A 288 27.34 -3.88 -33.03
C GLU A 288 26.33 -4.81 -33.75
N GLN A 289 26.75 -6.02 -34.15
CA GLN A 289 25.81 -7.03 -34.68
C GLN A 289 24.88 -7.55 -33.57
N LEU A 290 25.44 -7.86 -32.40
CA LEU A 290 24.66 -8.28 -31.23
C LEU A 290 23.63 -7.24 -30.82
N ARG A 291 23.98 -5.94 -30.92
CA ARG A 291 23.07 -4.83 -30.66
C ARG A 291 21.84 -4.85 -31.56
N GLU A 292 21.96 -5.19 -32.86
CA GLU A 292 20.80 -5.35 -33.75
C GLU A 292 19.95 -6.58 -33.39
N VAL A 293 20.58 -7.73 -33.13
CA VAL A 293 19.88 -8.96 -32.72
C VAL A 293 19.05 -8.71 -31.45
N VAL A 294 19.66 -8.09 -30.43
CA VAL A 294 18.99 -7.73 -29.17
C VAL A 294 17.89 -6.69 -29.40
N ALA A 295 18.10 -5.68 -30.25
CA ALA A 295 17.09 -4.67 -30.55
C ALA A 295 15.83 -5.27 -31.21
N TRP A 296 15.99 -6.25 -32.11
CA TRP A 296 14.88 -6.98 -32.71
C TRP A 296 14.19 -7.91 -31.69
N SER A 297 14.96 -8.69 -30.93
CA SER A 297 14.41 -9.63 -29.93
C SER A 297 13.66 -8.94 -28.78
N LYS A 298 13.96 -7.67 -28.47
CA LYS A 298 13.18 -6.86 -27.50
C LYS A 298 11.72 -6.63 -27.88
N ALA A 299 11.32 -6.83 -29.14
CA ALA A 299 9.91 -6.75 -29.55
C ALA A 299 9.05 -7.87 -28.90
N PHE A 300 9.68 -8.95 -28.44
CA PHE A 300 9.02 -10.11 -27.88
C PHE A 300 8.99 -10.05 -26.35
N SER A 301 7.79 -10.14 -25.77
CA SER A 301 7.58 -10.06 -24.31
C SER A 301 8.29 -11.16 -23.50
N SER A 302 8.60 -12.29 -24.13
CA SER A 302 9.38 -13.38 -23.53
C SER A 302 10.85 -13.00 -23.27
N PHE A 303 11.41 -12.01 -23.97
CA PHE A 303 12.84 -11.70 -23.92
C PHE A 303 13.31 -11.28 -22.52
N GLY A 304 14.34 -11.96 -22.00
CA GLY A 304 14.94 -11.70 -20.68
C GLY A 304 16.34 -11.07 -20.72
N GLY A 305 17.05 -11.20 -21.85
CA GLY A 305 18.42 -10.74 -22.00
C GLY A 305 19.31 -11.76 -22.71
N ILE A 306 20.57 -11.84 -22.30
CA ILE A 306 21.59 -12.71 -22.93
C ILE A 306 22.23 -13.69 -21.93
N MET A 307 22.67 -14.84 -22.46
CA MET A 307 23.51 -15.81 -21.78
C MET A 307 24.84 -15.93 -22.53
N VAL A 308 25.95 -16.08 -21.81
CA VAL A 308 27.29 -16.21 -22.41
C VAL A 308 28.01 -17.49 -21.97
N TRP A 309 28.52 -18.22 -22.96
CA TRP A 309 29.36 -19.40 -22.82
C TRP A 309 30.83 -19.09 -23.18
N ASP A 310 31.81 -19.05 -22.28
CA ASP A 310 31.74 -19.05 -20.80
C ASP A 310 32.48 -17.83 -20.21
N ALA A 311 32.50 -17.69 -18.88
CA ALA A 311 33.18 -16.61 -18.17
C ALA A 311 34.69 -16.48 -18.49
N SER A 312 35.39 -17.59 -18.76
CA SER A 312 36.82 -17.59 -19.09
C SER A 312 37.10 -17.09 -20.51
N SER A 313 36.15 -17.29 -21.43
CA SER A 313 36.23 -16.82 -22.82
C SER A 313 36.17 -15.28 -22.93
N MET A 314 35.56 -14.61 -21.95
CA MET A 314 35.26 -13.17 -21.96
C MET A 314 36.42 -12.26 -21.52
N VAL A 315 37.56 -12.83 -21.08
CA VAL A 315 38.64 -12.08 -20.41
C VAL A 315 39.75 -11.63 -21.39
N PHE A 316 39.80 -10.33 -21.68
CA PHE A 316 40.93 -9.73 -22.41
C PHE A 316 42.11 -9.39 -21.48
N ARG A 317 43.33 -9.79 -21.87
CA ARG A 317 44.56 -9.72 -21.03
C ARG A 317 45.16 -8.32 -20.80
N SER A 318 44.44 -7.21 -21.06
CA SER A 318 45.02 -5.86 -20.98
C SER A 318 44.03 -4.76 -20.52
N LYS A 319 44.15 -4.43 -19.21
CA LYS A 319 43.38 -3.44 -18.42
C LYS A 319 41.97 -3.91 -17.99
N PRO A 320 41.48 -3.47 -16.80
CA PRO A 320 40.12 -3.74 -16.37
C PRO A 320 39.13 -2.94 -17.21
N LYS A 321 38.61 -3.58 -18.25
CA LYS A 321 37.43 -3.15 -19.01
C LYS A 321 36.41 -4.28 -19.01
N GLU A 322 35.15 -3.90 -19.00
CA GLU A 322 34.03 -4.83 -19.14
C GLU A 322 34.06 -5.52 -20.52
N PRO A 323 33.70 -6.81 -20.65
CA PRO A 323 33.73 -7.52 -21.93
C PRO A 323 32.72 -6.92 -22.90
N GLU A 324 33.02 -6.88 -24.19
CA GLU A 324 32.25 -6.10 -25.17
C GLU A 324 30.76 -6.49 -25.17
N VAL A 325 30.47 -7.80 -25.15
CA VAL A 325 29.13 -8.40 -25.03
C VAL A 325 28.35 -7.92 -23.79
N VAL A 326 29.01 -7.85 -22.63
CA VAL A 326 28.39 -7.34 -21.39
C VAL A 326 28.21 -5.83 -21.46
N SER A 327 29.18 -5.11 -22.03
CA SER A 327 29.09 -3.67 -22.22
C SER A 327 27.96 -3.28 -23.20
N VAL A 328 27.64 -4.13 -24.18
CA VAL A 328 26.43 -4.00 -25.01
C VAL A 328 25.19 -4.21 -24.17
N ALA A 329 25.07 -5.32 -23.42
CA ALA A 329 23.90 -5.54 -22.56
C ALA A 329 23.71 -4.43 -21.51
N HIS A 330 24.78 -3.92 -20.92
CA HIS A 330 24.75 -2.81 -19.97
C HIS A 330 24.42 -1.48 -20.65
N ARG A 331 24.98 -1.17 -21.83
CA ARG A 331 24.56 -0.02 -22.64
C ARG A 331 23.11 -0.12 -23.09
N VAL A 332 22.62 -1.33 -23.34
CA VAL A 332 21.23 -1.62 -23.71
C VAL A 332 20.28 -1.48 -22.50
N LYS A 333 20.77 -1.69 -21.27
CA LYS A 333 20.08 -1.34 -20.01
C LYS A 333 20.08 0.17 -19.78
N MET A 334 21.23 0.82 -19.87
CA MET A 334 21.35 2.29 -19.78
C MET A 334 20.47 2.96 -20.84
N ALA A 335 20.37 2.39 -22.04
CA ALA A 335 19.47 2.84 -23.08
C ALA A 335 17.99 2.55 -22.79
N GLU A 336 17.60 1.62 -21.91
CA GLU A 336 16.23 1.50 -21.39
C GLU A 336 15.94 2.58 -20.33
N ASP A 337 16.89 2.83 -19.43
CA ASP A 337 16.82 3.93 -18.46
C ASP A 337 16.80 5.31 -19.17
N GLU A 338 17.47 5.45 -20.32
CA GLU A 338 17.44 6.66 -21.15
C GLU A 338 16.23 6.72 -22.10
N THR A 339 15.84 5.65 -22.82
CA THR A 339 14.68 5.70 -23.75
C THR A 339 13.34 5.71 -23.02
N SER A 340 13.27 5.28 -21.76
CA SER A 340 12.12 5.59 -20.89
C SER A 340 12.00 7.09 -20.55
N SER A 341 13.00 7.92 -20.91
CA SER A 341 12.98 9.38 -20.79
C SER A 341 12.88 10.14 -22.14
N VAL A 342 12.90 9.46 -23.30
CA VAL A 342 12.88 10.08 -24.64
C VAL A 342 11.65 9.63 -25.44
N ASN A 343 10.74 10.57 -25.73
CA ASN A 343 9.70 10.36 -26.72
C ASN A 343 10.33 10.30 -28.12
N LEU A 344 10.21 9.17 -28.83
CA LEU A 344 10.45 9.08 -30.27
C LEU A 344 9.14 8.86 -31.04
N PRO A 345 9.07 9.25 -32.33
CA PRO A 345 7.79 9.43 -33.02
C PRO A 345 7.22 8.12 -33.56
N SER A 346 5.91 8.10 -33.79
CA SER A 346 5.28 7.13 -34.68
C SER A 346 5.58 7.50 -36.13
N GLU A 347 6.39 6.70 -36.82
CA GLU A 347 6.42 6.75 -38.28
C GLU A 347 5.10 6.21 -38.84
N HIS A 348 4.52 6.96 -39.78
CA HIS A 348 3.52 6.46 -40.71
C HIS A 348 4.06 6.70 -42.12
N LEU A 349 3.86 5.69 -42.98
CA LEU A 349 4.36 5.58 -44.35
C LEU A 349 4.39 6.90 -45.14
N ASP A 350 5.51 7.13 -45.82
CA ASP A 350 5.78 8.30 -46.64
C ASP A 350 4.83 8.42 -47.85
N GLY A 351 4.52 9.66 -48.25
CA GLY A 351 3.31 9.96 -49.04
C GLY A 351 3.42 11.16 -49.98
N SER A 352 4.51 11.26 -50.76
CA SER A 352 4.80 12.32 -51.75
C SER A 352 5.12 13.71 -51.17
N ALA A 353 5.75 14.57 -51.99
CA ALA A 353 6.54 15.71 -51.51
C ALA A 353 6.17 17.07 -52.16
N SER A 354 6.71 18.13 -51.54
CA SER A 354 6.78 19.54 -51.99
C SER A 354 5.51 20.41 -51.86
N GLN A 355 5.57 21.45 -51.02
CA GLN A 355 5.88 22.83 -51.46
C GLN A 355 6.09 23.81 -50.26
N HIS A 356 7.03 24.74 -50.45
CA HIS A 356 7.31 26.05 -49.79
C HIS A 356 6.98 26.38 -48.31
N GLU A 357 8.04 26.87 -47.64
CA GLU A 357 8.22 28.02 -46.70
C GLU A 357 7.09 29.07 -46.45
N PRO A 358 7.21 29.96 -45.41
CA PRO A 358 8.17 30.02 -44.30
C PRO A 358 7.54 30.28 -42.89
N VAL A 359 8.39 30.50 -41.88
CA VAL A 359 8.04 30.76 -40.47
C VAL A 359 7.62 32.20 -40.19
N GLN A 360 6.45 32.40 -39.54
CA GLN A 360 6.18 33.54 -38.62
C GLN A 360 4.90 33.29 -37.77
N GLY A 361 4.85 33.80 -36.53
CA GLY A 361 3.56 33.97 -35.80
C GLY A 361 3.39 33.42 -34.37
N LEU A 362 4.43 32.96 -33.67
CA LEU A 362 4.27 32.32 -32.34
C LEU A 362 3.68 33.24 -31.24
N LEU A 363 3.78 34.56 -31.38
CA LEU A 363 3.31 35.54 -30.39
C LEU A 363 1.79 35.78 -30.35
N ASN A 364 1.04 35.45 -31.42
CA ASN A 364 -0.38 35.83 -31.53
C ASN A 364 -1.39 34.89 -30.84
N ARG A 365 -0.96 33.79 -30.20
CA ARG A 365 -1.88 32.81 -29.58
C ARG A 365 -2.20 33.06 -28.09
N LEU A 366 -1.57 34.05 -27.44
CA LEU A 366 -1.82 34.37 -26.02
C LEU A 366 -3.03 35.29 -25.76
N PHE A 367 -3.57 35.96 -26.79
CA PHE A 367 -4.69 36.91 -26.62
C PHE A 367 -5.82 36.72 -27.64
N ARG A 368 -6.74 35.78 -27.39
CA ARG A 368 -8.15 35.97 -27.77
C ARG A 368 -9.10 35.30 -26.78
N ARG A 369 -10.16 36.03 -26.39
CA ARG A 369 -11.15 35.61 -25.39
C ARG A 369 -12.55 35.88 -25.95
N ARG A 370 -13.47 34.93 -25.72
CA ARG A 370 -14.94 35.05 -25.92
C ARG A 370 -15.42 34.99 -27.39
N GLY A 371 -16.46 34.18 -27.60
CA GLY A 371 -17.22 33.96 -28.84
C GLY A 371 -18.44 33.08 -28.49
N SER A 372 -19.53 33.14 -29.25
CA SER A 372 -20.82 32.50 -28.92
C SER A 372 -21.57 32.06 -30.17
N GLY A 373 -22.40 31.02 -30.04
CA GLY A 373 -23.10 30.36 -31.16
C GLY A 373 -22.21 29.34 -31.88
N LYS A 374 -22.76 28.36 -32.60
CA LYS A 374 -24.18 28.04 -32.86
C LYS A 374 -24.38 26.52 -32.76
N ALA A 375 -25.63 26.08 -32.74
CA ALA A 375 -25.97 24.69 -33.06
C ALA A 375 -26.31 24.61 -34.56
N GLU A 376 -25.91 23.52 -35.19
CA GLU A 376 -26.38 23.04 -36.49
C GLU A 376 -26.40 21.51 -36.43
N SER A 377 -27.29 20.88 -37.20
CA SER A 377 -27.74 19.51 -36.99
C SER A 377 -27.84 18.76 -38.30
N GLU A 378 -27.29 17.56 -38.36
CA GLU A 378 -27.56 16.59 -39.43
C GLU A 378 -27.47 15.16 -38.90
N GLU A 379 -28.16 14.26 -39.58
CA GLU A 379 -28.35 12.84 -39.23
C GLU A 379 -27.26 11.99 -39.96
N SER A 380 -27.04 10.69 -39.76
CA SER A 380 -27.79 9.59 -39.11
C SER A 380 -26.84 8.42 -38.73
N GLU A 381 -27.41 7.33 -38.19
CA GLU A 381 -26.88 5.95 -38.12
C GLU A 381 -25.99 5.46 -36.94
N SER A 382 -26.03 4.13 -36.75
CA SER A 382 -25.22 3.27 -35.85
C SER A 382 -25.48 3.35 -34.33
N VAL A 383 -26.52 2.63 -33.86
CA VAL A 383 -26.71 2.32 -32.43
C VAL A 383 -25.75 1.20 -31.99
N ASN A 384 -24.49 1.54 -31.69
CA ASN A 384 -23.69 0.83 -30.68
C ASN A 384 -22.39 1.54 -30.29
N ASN A 385 -22.49 2.62 -29.51
CA ASN A 385 -21.37 3.03 -28.66
C ASN A 385 -21.85 3.72 -27.38
N ARG A 386 -21.47 3.19 -26.20
CA ARG A 386 -21.77 3.88 -24.93
C ARG A 386 -20.89 5.11 -24.83
N SER A 387 -21.51 6.30 -24.80
CA SER A 387 -20.84 7.60 -24.83
C SER A 387 -19.62 7.66 -23.90
N TYR A 388 -18.42 7.56 -24.48
CA TYR A 388 -17.17 7.84 -23.79
C TYR A 388 -17.04 9.35 -23.66
N ARG A 389 -17.78 9.91 -22.69
CA ARG A 389 -17.89 11.36 -22.48
C ARG A 389 -16.50 11.96 -22.36
N SER A 390 -16.15 12.87 -23.28
CA SER A 390 -14.85 13.53 -23.29
C SER A 390 -14.65 14.35 -22.01
N LYS A 391 -13.97 13.75 -21.03
CA LYS A 391 -13.60 14.38 -19.76
C LYS A 391 -12.30 15.13 -19.97
N ALA A 392 -12.28 16.41 -19.63
CA ALA A 392 -11.04 17.17 -19.56
C ALA A 392 -10.18 16.61 -18.43
N THR A 393 -9.23 15.73 -18.76
CA THR A 393 -8.39 14.99 -17.79
C THR A 393 -7.42 15.86 -16.99
N LEU A 394 -7.24 17.14 -17.37
CA LEU A 394 -6.36 18.12 -16.70
C LEU A 394 -4.91 17.62 -16.47
N GLY A 395 -4.43 16.68 -17.28
CA GLY A 395 -3.11 16.06 -17.16
C GLY A 395 -3.06 14.76 -16.34
N ILE A 396 -4.17 14.34 -15.72
CA ILE A 396 -4.27 13.06 -14.99
C ILE A 396 -4.54 11.93 -15.97
N LEU A 397 -3.61 10.99 -16.09
CA LEU A 397 -3.71 9.87 -17.01
C LEU A 397 -4.69 8.82 -16.47
N SER A 398 -5.91 8.79 -17.02
CA SER A 398 -6.94 7.83 -16.61
C SER A 398 -6.58 6.39 -16.99
N ASP A 399 -7.17 5.45 -16.26
CA ASP A 399 -7.22 4.04 -16.64
C ASP A 399 -8.11 3.90 -17.90
N LYS A 400 -7.77 2.98 -18.80
CA LYS A 400 -8.60 2.67 -19.99
C LYS A 400 -9.76 1.75 -19.63
N GLU A 401 -9.62 0.95 -18.57
CA GLU A 401 -10.52 -0.16 -18.24
C GLU A 401 -11.57 0.19 -17.18
N THR A 402 -11.31 1.20 -16.33
CA THR A 402 -12.19 1.54 -15.20
C THR A 402 -12.37 3.05 -14.99
N ASP A 403 -13.61 3.44 -14.75
CA ASP A 403 -14.01 4.85 -14.55
C ASP A 403 -14.30 5.17 -13.06
N GLU A 404 -14.49 4.13 -12.23
CA GLU A 404 -14.74 4.20 -10.78
C GLU A 404 -13.47 3.86 -9.97
N VAL A 405 -12.71 4.89 -9.54
CA VAL A 405 -11.43 4.73 -8.80
C VAL A 405 -11.57 5.16 -7.33
N PRO A 406 -11.18 4.36 -6.32
CA PRO A 406 -11.43 4.71 -4.91
C PRO A 406 -10.73 6.00 -4.51
N GLY A 407 -11.50 6.88 -3.85
CA GLY A 407 -11.11 8.25 -3.51
C GLY A 407 -11.78 9.31 -4.39
N THR A 408 -12.13 8.97 -5.63
CA THR A 408 -12.85 9.85 -6.57
C THR A 408 -14.31 10.06 -6.12
N VAL A 409 -14.83 11.29 -6.23
CA VAL A 409 -16.18 11.66 -5.80
C VAL A 409 -16.89 12.44 -6.91
N LEU A 410 -18.14 12.09 -7.17
CA LEU A 410 -18.99 12.83 -8.10
C LEU A 410 -19.73 13.95 -7.35
N LEU A 411 -19.41 15.21 -7.67
CA LEU A 411 -20.04 16.41 -7.11
C LEU A 411 -21.21 16.85 -7.99
N LEU A 412 -22.29 16.06 -7.99
CA LEU A 412 -23.57 16.48 -8.57
C LEU A 412 -24.26 17.52 -7.68
N SER A 413 -25.19 18.28 -8.27
CA SER A 413 -25.72 19.53 -7.72
C SER A 413 -26.35 19.40 -6.32
N SER A 414 -25.78 20.14 -5.37
CA SER A 414 -26.27 20.53 -4.03
C SER A 414 -26.71 19.45 -3.03
N ASN A 415 -27.20 18.28 -3.44
CA ASN A 415 -27.93 17.33 -2.59
C ASN A 415 -27.35 15.90 -2.58
N ARG A 416 -26.43 15.53 -3.48
CA ARG A 416 -25.75 14.22 -3.46
C ARG A 416 -24.30 14.28 -3.95
N ASN A 417 -23.37 14.10 -3.01
CA ASN A 417 -21.99 13.73 -3.30
C ASN A 417 -21.89 12.20 -3.18
N GLU A 418 -21.83 11.47 -4.31
CA GLU A 418 -21.63 10.01 -4.30
C GLU A 418 -20.15 9.67 -4.55
N PRO A 419 -19.49 8.87 -3.67
CA PRO A 419 -18.15 8.37 -3.94
C PRO A 419 -18.20 7.27 -5.00
N LEU A 420 -17.42 7.44 -6.06
CA LEU A 420 -17.22 6.42 -7.10
C LEU A 420 -16.11 5.47 -6.64
N GLY A 421 -16.20 4.18 -6.99
CA GLY A 421 -15.19 3.17 -6.63
C GLY A 421 -15.47 2.40 -5.34
N LEU A 422 -16.62 2.62 -4.67
CA LEU A 422 -17.05 1.79 -3.51
C LEU A 422 -18.03 0.66 -3.88
N ARG A 423 -18.48 0.58 -5.14
CA ARG A 423 -19.58 -0.32 -5.56
C ARG A 423 -19.16 -1.78 -5.79
N HIS A 424 -17.87 -2.05 -5.98
CA HIS A 424 -17.33 -3.37 -6.32
C HIS A 424 -16.20 -3.87 -5.38
N GLN A 425 -15.94 -3.18 -4.27
CA GLN A 425 -14.93 -3.63 -3.30
C GLN A 425 -15.43 -4.82 -2.48
N GLN A 426 -14.53 -5.75 -2.15
CA GLN A 426 -14.86 -6.92 -1.35
C GLN A 426 -15.15 -6.56 0.12
N ARG A 427 -15.76 -7.51 0.85
CA ARG A 427 -16.20 -7.29 2.23
C ARG A 427 -15.02 -7.37 3.19
N ARG A 428 -14.57 -6.19 3.67
CA ARG A 428 -13.51 -6.01 4.68
C ARG A 428 -13.53 -7.08 5.78
N THR A 429 -12.40 -7.74 5.98
CA THR A 429 -12.19 -8.83 6.95
C THR A 429 -11.69 -8.36 8.33
N SER A 430 -11.29 -7.09 8.44
CA SER A 430 -10.43 -6.56 9.52
C SER A 430 -11.00 -5.29 10.19
N ALA A 431 -10.72 -5.11 11.49
CA ALA A 431 -11.21 -3.97 12.28
C ALA A 431 -10.27 -2.75 12.21
N SER A 432 -10.82 -1.53 12.26
CA SER A 432 -10.04 -0.28 12.18
C SER A 432 -10.64 0.84 13.04
N SER A 433 -9.91 1.94 13.22
CA SER A 433 -10.28 3.07 14.08
C SER A 433 -11.33 4.03 13.50
N LEU A 434 -11.83 3.77 12.28
CA LEU A 434 -12.87 4.56 11.62
C LEU A 434 -14.11 3.68 11.31
N PRO A 435 -15.33 4.20 11.50
CA PRO A 435 -16.56 3.43 11.32
C PRO A 435 -16.82 3.05 9.85
N ASN A 436 -17.47 1.91 9.66
CA ASN A 436 -17.77 1.35 8.33
C ASN A 436 -18.80 2.21 7.58
N VAL A 437 -18.42 2.73 6.40
CA VAL A 437 -19.34 3.41 5.47
C VAL A 437 -19.68 2.45 4.34
N ILE A 438 -20.81 1.75 4.48
CA ILE A 438 -21.30 0.78 3.48
C ILE A 438 -22.34 1.48 2.60
N PRO A 439 -22.23 1.46 1.25
CA PRO A 439 -23.27 1.96 0.37
C PRO A 439 -24.54 1.10 0.48
N GLY A 440 -25.72 1.72 0.45
CA GLY A 440 -27.00 1.03 0.62
C GLY A 440 -27.23 -0.05 -0.45
N SER A 441 -27.36 -1.31 -0.03
CA SER A 441 -27.59 -2.44 -0.94
C SER A 441 -28.94 -2.31 -1.66
N ARG A 442 -28.92 -2.41 -2.99
CA ARG A 442 -30.13 -2.63 -3.80
C ARG A 442 -30.52 -4.11 -3.75
N SER A 443 -31.26 -4.51 -2.72
CA SER A 443 -32.04 -5.76 -2.78
C SER A 443 -33.38 -5.62 -2.07
N SER A 444 -34.38 -6.31 -2.63
CA SER A 444 -35.81 -6.17 -2.39
C SER A 444 -36.23 -6.18 -0.92
N SER A 445 -36.98 -5.15 -0.51
CA SER A 445 -38.35 -5.35 0.00
C SER A 445 -39.09 -4.02 0.15
N ARG A 446 -40.42 -4.09 0.23
CA ARG A 446 -41.41 -2.99 0.16
C ARG A 446 -41.47 -2.15 1.45
N THR A 447 -40.30 -1.68 1.91
CA THR A 447 -40.12 -0.92 3.16
C THR A 447 -39.57 0.47 2.83
N THR A 448 -40.20 1.54 3.31
CA THR A 448 -39.69 2.90 3.11
C THR A 448 -38.29 3.03 3.69
N ALA A 449 -37.31 3.37 2.84
CA ALA A 449 -35.94 3.61 3.28
C ALA A 449 -35.95 4.70 4.37
N PRO A 450 -35.27 4.51 5.51
CA PRO A 450 -35.32 5.47 6.60
C PRO A 450 -34.78 6.82 6.12
N GLN A 451 -35.62 7.86 6.22
CA GLN A 451 -35.25 9.23 5.89
C GLN A 451 -34.00 9.61 6.71
N PRO A 452 -32.91 10.11 6.06
CA PRO A 452 -31.68 10.39 6.77
C PRO A 452 -31.89 11.56 7.74
N LYS A 453 -31.53 11.36 9.01
CA LYS A 453 -31.60 12.38 10.06
C LYS A 453 -30.88 13.66 9.62
N LYS A 454 -31.49 14.80 9.90
CA LYS A 454 -30.99 16.14 9.57
C LYS A 454 -30.71 16.96 10.84
N THR A 455 -30.09 18.13 10.70
CA THR A 455 -30.04 19.15 11.76
C THR A 455 -31.45 19.59 12.15
N ALA A 456 -31.60 20.25 13.31
CA ALA A 456 -32.89 20.74 13.80
C ALA A 456 -33.59 21.66 12.78
N ASP A 457 -32.83 22.43 12.01
CA ASP A 457 -33.32 23.34 10.97
C ASP A 457 -33.78 22.64 9.68
N GLY A 458 -33.65 21.30 9.60
CA GLY A 458 -34.02 20.50 8.43
C GLY A 458 -33.14 20.70 7.17
N ARG A 459 -32.15 21.60 7.23
CA ARG A 459 -31.31 22.02 6.09
C ARG A 459 -30.15 21.06 5.78
N ILE A 460 -29.48 20.51 6.80
CA ILE A 460 -28.24 19.73 6.61
C ILE A 460 -28.46 18.27 7.01
N VAL A 461 -28.07 17.31 6.15
CA VAL A 461 -28.08 15.87 6.48
C VAL A 461 -26.92 15.55 7.42
N LEU A 462 -27.20 14.83 8.51
CA LEU A 462 -26.17 14.39 9.46
C LEU A 462 -25.35 13.25 8.85
N ASN A 463 -24.03 13.34 8.93
CA ASN A 463 -23.11 12.31 8.46
C ASN A 463 -21.90 12.27 9.41
N PRO A 464 -21.53 11.13 10.02
CA PRO A 464 -22.30 9.88 10.09
C PRO A 464 -23.71 10.09 10.67
N GLN A 465 -24.63 9.20 10.31
CA GLN A 465 -25.98 9.19 10.88
C GLN A 465 -25.91 8.75 12.36
N PRO A 466 -26.45 9.52 13.31
CA PRO A 466 -26.44 9.16 14.73
C PRO A 466 -27.48 8.07 15.02
N ASP A 467 -27.16 7.18 15.95
CA ASP A 467 -28.06 6.12 16.41
C ASP A 467 -29.26 6.69 17.18
N ASP A 468 -30.27 5.85 17.45
CA ASP A 468 -31.44 6.22 18.28
C ASP A 468 -31.14 6.17 19.80
N SER A 469 -29.97 5.68 20.20
CA SER A 469 -29.56 5.56 21.61
C SER A 469 -28.93 6.84 22.14
N VAL A 470 -29.35 7.25 23.35
CA VAL A 470 -28.76 8.37 24.11
C VAL A 470 -27.27 8.14 24.43
N ASN A 471 -26.82 6.88 24.41
CA ASN A 471 -25.44 6.52 24.71
C ASN A 471 -24.47 6.68 23.51
N ASP A 472 -24.95 6.93 22.28
CA ASP A 472 -24.09 7.25 21.11
C ASP A 472 -23.32 8.57 21.37
N PRO A 473 -21.98 8.61 21.22
CA PRO A 473 -21.18 9.81 21.42
C PRO A 473 -21.53 11.05 20.59
N LEU A 474 -22.22 10.89 19.45
CA LEU A 474 -22.74 12.01 18.65
C LEU A 474 -23.93 12.70 19.33
N ASN A 475 -24.69 11.96 20.15
CA ASN A 475 -25.86 12.45 20.86
C ASN A 475 -25.50 13.12 22.20
N TRP A 476 -24.21 13.21 22.56
CA TRP A 476 -23.77 13.89 23.78
C TRP A 476 -23.94 15.42 23.68
N PRO A 477 -24.30 16.10 24.79
CA PRO A 477 -24.49 17.55 24.80
C PRO A 477 -23.18 18.28 24.44
N VAL A 478 -23.31 19.39 23.72
CA VAL A 478 -22.16 20.11 23.12
C VAL A 478 -21.10 20.46 24.15
N TRP A 479 -21.47 20.99 25.32
CA TRP A 479 -20.53 21.32 26.40
C TRP A 479 -19.60 20.16 26.79
N ARG A 480 -20.09 18.91 26.73
CA ARG A 480 -19.31 17.72 27.08
C ARG A 480 -18.33 17.35 25.97
N ARG A 481 -18.76 17.46 24.71
CA ARG A 481 -17.91 17.22 23.52
C ARG A 481 -16.81 18.28 23.41
N ASP A 482 -17.15 19.52 23.74
CA ASP A 482 -16.24 20.66 23.75
C ASP A 482 -15.26 20.59 24.94
N ALA A 483 -15.70 20.22 26.14
CA ALA A 483 -14.82 19.98 27.29
C ALA A 483 -13.82 18.85 27.03
N ALA A 484 -14.26 17.76 26.38
CA ALA A 484 -13.38 16.68 25.94
C ALA A 484 -12.35 17.16 24.90
N LEU A 485 -12.78 17.96 23.91
CA LEU A 485 -11.91 18.53 22.88
C LEU A 485 -10.89 19.50 23.46
N LEU A 486 -11.27 20.36 24.40
CA LEU A 486 -10.36 21.33 25.05
C LEU A 486 -9.36 20.63 25.97
N SER A 487 -9.81 19.66 26.78
CA SER A 487 -8.93 18.86 27.66
C SER A 487 -7.90 18.07 26.83
N LEU A 488 -8.35 17.41 25.76
CA LEU A 488 -7.49 16.70 24.84
C LEU A 488 -6.57 17.65 24.08
N GLY A 489 -7.08 18.79 23.62
CA GLY A 489 -6.31 19.81 22.91
C GLY A 489 -5.20 20.44 23.74
N PHE A 490 -5.43 20.67 25.04
CA PHE A 490 -4.40 21.16 25.96
C PHE A 490 -3.32 20.11 26.25
N TYR A 491 -3.71 18.84 26.42
CA TYR A 491 -2.75 17.71 26.47
C TYR A 491 -1.93 17.63 25.17
N CYS A 492 -2.56 17.86 24.01
CA CYS A 492 -1.88 17.87 22.71
C CYS A 492 -0.94 19.07 22.51
N LEU A 493 -1.29 20.24 23.05
CA LEU A 493 -0.43 21.42 23.07
C LEU A 493 0.86 21.13 23.86
N MET A 494 0.75 20.53 25.04
CA MET A 494 1.93 20.12 25.82
C MET A 494 2.77 19.07 25.08
N GLY A 495 2.16 18.00 24.55
CA GLY A 495 2.87 16.95 23.81
C GLY A 495 3.55 17.46 22.53
N GLY A 496 2.91 18.38 21.80
CA GLY A 496 3.50 19.01 20.62
C GLY A 496 4.77 19.79 20.93
N GLY A 497 4.80 20.50 22.06
CA GLY A 497 5.95 21.28 22.51
C GLY A 497 7.18 20.46 22.95
N MET A 498 7.01 19.16 23.24
CA MET A 498 8.07 18.33 23.84
C MET A 498 9.26 18.03 22.91
N THR A 499 9.10 18.14 21.58
CA THR A 499 10.22 17.97 20.64
C THR A 499 11.23 19.12 20.80
N PRO A 500 10.90 20.39 20.49
CA PRO A 500 11.85 21.52 20.61
C PRO A 500 12.07 22.03 22.05
N ILE A 501 11.55 21.37 23.09
CA ILE A 501 11.50 21.92 24.45
C ILE A 501 12.86 22.31 25.04
N LEU A 502 13.94 21.61 24.67
CA LEU A 502 15.30 21.90 25.12
C LEU A 502 16.07 22.87 24.20
N ALA A 503 15.52 23.26 23.05
CA ALA A 503 16.24 23.97 21.98
C ALA A 503 17.06 25.16 22.50
N ALA A 504 16.42 26.12 23.18
CA ALA A 504 17.08 27.32 23.71
C ALA A 504 18.09 27.05 24.87
N GLY A 505 18.19 25.81 25.34
CA GLY A 505 19.06 25.39 26.45
C GLY A 505 20.11 24.34 26.08
N PHE A 506 20.32 24.00 24.80
CA PHE A 506 21.31 22.99 24.38
C PHE A 506 22.70 23.25 24.96
N ASN A 507 23.15 24.51 24.96
CA ASN A 507 24.44 24.92 25.52
C ASN A 507 24.53 24.66 27.04
N GLN A 508 23.47 24.95 27.81
CA GLN A 508 23.44 24.67 29.25
C GLN A 508 23.44 23.16 29.56
N VAL A 509 22.79 22.34 28.73
CA VAL A 509 22.77 20.87 28.90
C VAL A 509 24.14 20.27 28.54
N SER A 510 24.79 20.82 27.51
CA SER A 510 26.17 20.50 27.10
C SER A 510 27.15 20.76 28.24
N GLU A 511 27.12 21.98 28.81
CA GLU A 511 27.91 22.38 29.98
C GLU A 511 27.61 21.51 31.21
N SER A 512 26.32 21.29 31.52
CA SER A 512 25.87 20.51 32.69
C SER A 512 26.35 19.06 32.75
N TYR A 513 26.80 18.50 31.63
CA TYR A 513 27.22 17.09 31.53
C TYR A 513 28.58 16.89 30.85
N GLY A 514 29.27 17.95 30.41
CA GLY A 514 30.55 17.84 29.70
C GLY A 514 30.46 17.12 28.34
N VAL A 515 29.36 17.32 27.61
CA VAL A 515 29.12 16.68 26.30
C VAL A 515 28.97 17.71 25.18
N SER A 516 29.30 17.37 23.93
CA SER A 516 29.13 18.28 22.79
C SER A 516 27.66 18.63 22.54
N THR A 517 27.42 19.79 21.94
CA THR A 517 26.10 20.27 21.50
C THR A 517 25.39 19.26 20.59
N GLN A 518 26.11 18.63 19.66
CA GLN A 518 25.57 17.56 18.82
C GLN A 518 25.12 16.32 19.62
N LYS A 519 25.81 15.95 20.70
CA LYS A 519 25.29 14.90 21.61
C LYS A 519 23.99 15.35 22.26
N VAL A 520 23.85 16.62 22.64
CA VAL A 520 22.56 17.14 23.16
C VAL A 520 21.44 17.04 22.12
N ALA A 521 21.71 17.25 20.82
CA ALA A 521 20.73 17.06 19.75
C ALA A 521 20.18 15.61 19.69
N TYR A 522 20.99 14.60 20.02
CA TYR A 522 20.51 13.21 20.13
C TYR A 522 19.36 13.04 21.15
N THR A 523 19.26 13.91 22.17
CA THR A 523 18.14 13.88 23.13
C THR A 523 16.80 14.28 22.51
N THR A 524 16.81 14.95 21.35
CA THR A 524 15.63 15.25 20.53
C THR A 524 15.43 14.16 19.48
N GLY A 525 16.45 13.79 18.71
CA GLY A 525 16.37 12.73 17.70
C GLY A 525 15.90 11.37 18.25
N LEU A 526 16.43 10.95 19.42
CA LEU A 526 16.02 9.69 20.07
C LEU A 526 14.66 9.80 20.78
N TYR A 527 14.27 10.99 21.24
CA TYR A 527 12.88 11.25 21.65
C TYR A 527 11.92 11.10 20.45
N MET A 528 12.32 11.52 19.24
CA MET A 528 11.54 11.33 18.03
C MET A 528 11.48 9.86 17.60
N LEU A 529 12.57 9.09 17.69
CA LEU A 529 12.52 7.63 17.54
C LEU A 529 11.49 7.01 18.50
N GLY A 530 11.47 7.47 19.77
CA GLY A 530 10.47 7.10 20.76
C GLY A 530 9.04 7.42 20.34
N LEU A 531 8.77 8.62 19.80
CA LEU A 531 7.46 8.98 19.23
C LEU A 531 7.05 8.04 18.08
N GLY A 532 8.00 7.71 17.20
CA GLY A 532 7.82 6.80 16.07
C GLY A 532 7.38 5.42 16.54
N VAL A 533 8.23 4.74 17.32
CA VAL A 533 7.97 3.41 17.88
C VAL A 533 6.69 3.41 18.74
N GLY A 534 6.50 4.43 19.56
CA GLY A 534 5.29 4.62 20.36
C GLY A 534 4.02 4.66 19.52
N SER A 535 4.02 5.37 18.38
CA SER A 535 2.83 5.48 17.53
C SER A 535 2.36 4.12 16.97
N VAL A 536 3.32 3.24 16.66
CA VAL A 536 3.10 1.86 16.20
C VAL A 536 2.63 0.95 17.32
N ILE A 537 3.01 1.21 18.58
CA ILE A 537 2.54 0.44 19.75
C ILE A 537 1.14 0.90 20.20
N MET A 538 0.93 2.22 20.30
CA MET A 538 -0.26 2.81 20.91
C MET A 538 -1.49 2.74 20.00
N SER A 539 -1.33 2.87 18.68
CA SER A 539 -2.48 2.88 17.75
C SER A 539 -3.19 1.51 17.64
N PRO A 540 -2.50 0.36 17.41
CA PRO A 540 -3.12 -0.97 17.48
C PRO A 540 -3.76 -1.26 18.84
N THR A 541 -3.10 -0.82 19.91
CA THR A 541 -3.58 -0.98 21.29
C THR A 541 -4.90 -0.22 21.50
N ALA A 542 -5.04 0.98 20.95
CA ALA A 542 -6.28 1.76 21.01
C ALA A 542 -7.40 1.17 20.14
N ILE A 543 -7.08 0.55 19.00
CA ILE A 543 -8.05 -0.19 18.16
C ILE A 543 -8.56 -1.46 18.89
N LEU A 544 -7.68 -2.16 19.61
CA LEU A 544 -8.00 -3.43 20.25
C LEU A 544 -8.67 -3.30 21.62
N TRP A 545 -8.36 -2.27 22.40
CA TRP A 545 -8.80 -2.14 23.80
C TRP A 545 -9.48 -0.80 24.15
N GLY A 546 -9.71 0.08 23.16
CA GLY A 546 -10.32 1.39 23.34
C GLY A 546 -9.28 2.51 23.54
N LYS A 547 -9.69 3.76 23.28
CA LYS A 547 -8.79 4.93 23.29
C LYS A 547 -8.51 5.41 24.72
N ARG A 548 -9.50 5.30 25.61
CA ARG A 548 -9.44 5.81 26.99
C ARG A 548 -8.30 5.21 27.84
N PRO A 549 -8.09 3.87 27.89
CA PRO A 549 -6.95 3.33 28.64
C PRO A 549 -5.60 3.73 28.04
N VAL A 550 -5.51 3.89 26.71
CA VAL A 550 -4.26 4.28 26.04
C VAL A 550 -3.91 5.74 26.30
N TYR A 551 -4.88 6.66 26.29
CA TYR A 551 -4.65 8.05 26.71
C TYR A 551 -4.19 8.17 28.17
N LEU A 552 -4.83 7.46 29.10
CA LEU A 552 -4.46 7.50 30.51
C LEU A 552 -3.07 6.88 30.74
N LEU A 553 -2.77 5.75 30.10
CA LEU A 553 -1.44 5.13 30.14
C LEU A 553 -0.37 6.10 29.58
N GLY A 554 -0.58 6.66 28.39
CA GLY A 554 0.32 7.64 27.79
C GLY A 554 0.58 8.84 28.70
N ALA A 555 -0.47 9.43 29.27
CA ALA A 555 -0.34 10.57 30.18
C ALA A 555 0.40 10.21 31.48
N THR A 556 0.14 9.04 32.10
CA THR A 556 0.90 8.59 33.29
C THR A 556 2.38 8.36 32.98
N LEU A 557 2.71 7.68 31.87
CA LEU A 557 4.09 7.46 31.44
C LEU A 557 4.80 8.77 31.09
N PHE A 558 4.08 9.76 30.54
CA PHE A 558 4.62 11.08 30.24
C PHE A 558 4.99 11.83 31.53
N VAL A 559 4.14 11.84 32.57
CA VAL A 559 4.50 12.39 33.90
C VAL A 559 5.73 11.70 34.48
N LEU A 560 5.75 10.36 34.50
CA LEU A 560 6.87 9.58 35.05
C LEU A 560 8.20 9.85 34.32
N SER A 561 8.18 9.87 32.98
CA SER A 561 9.35 10.20 32.18
C SER A 561 9.80 11.66 32.32
N ALA A 562 8.88 12.61 32.54
CA ALA A 562 9.22 14.00 32.79
C ALA A 562 9.93 14.16 34.14
N VAL A 563 9.44 13.51 35.20
CA VAL A 563 10.12 13.46 36.50
C VAL A 563 11.51 12.81 36.37
N TRP A 564 11.64 11.73 35.58
CA TRP A 564 12.94 11.10 35.30
C TRP A 564 13.90 12.05 34.53
N CYS A 565 13.43 12.79 33.52
CA CYS A 565 14.24 13.82 32.84
C CYS A 565 14.66 14.96 33.78
N ALA A 566 13.86 15.31 34.80
CA ALA A 566 14.22 16.33 35.78
C ALA A 566 15.29 15.84 36.78
N LEU A 567 15.23 14.55 37.14
CA LEU A 567 16.12 13.89 38.11
C LEU A 567 17.36 13.20 37.48
N SER A 568 17.57 13.31 36.17
CA SER A 568 18.60 12.52 35.47
C SER A 568 20.03 12.81 35.98
N PRO A 569 20.73 11.82 36.58
CA PRO A 569 22.04 12.07 37.20
C PRO A 569 23.18 12.17 36.17
N ASN A 570 23.01 11.56 34.99
CA ASN A 570 24.00 11.57 33.92
C ASN A 570 23.31 11.68 32.54
N TYR A 571 24.09 12.04 31.53
CA TYR A 571 23.61 12.23 30.15
C TYR A 571 22.91 10.99 29.55
N PRO A 572 23.44 9.75 29.66
CA PRO A 572 22.74 8.55 29.17
C PRO A 572 21.36 8.33 29.82
N SER A 573 21.21 8.64 31.12
CA SER A 573 19.92 8.56 31.81
C SER A 573 18.91 9.57 31.26
N LEU A 574 19.35 10.79 30.92
CA LEU A 574 18.50 11.78 30.24
C LEU A 574 18.06 11.29 28.86
N VAL A 575 18.96 10.71 28.05
CA VAL A 575 18.64 10.14 26.74
C VAL A 575 17.59 9.02 26.86
N ILE A 576 17.78 8.07 27.78
CA ILE A 576 16.84 6.96 27.98
C ILE A 576 15.47 7.48 28.45
N ALA A 577 15.44 8.40 29.43
CA ALA A 577 14.21 9.03 29.89
C ALA A 577 13.47 9.75 28.73
N ARG A 578 14.21 10.41 27.82
CA ARG A 578 13.67 11.06 26.63
C ARG A 578 13.12 10.07 25.59
N ILE A 579 13.72 8.89 25.41
CA ILE A 579 13.14 7.81 24.56
C ILE A 579 11.78 7.35 25.13
N PHE A 580 11.71 7.06 26.44
CA PHE A 580 10.45 6.68 27.09
C PHE A 580 9.41 7.80 27.05
N GLN A 581 9.83 9.06 27.19
CA GLN A 581 8.96 10.23 27.03
C GLN A 581 8.36 10.31 25.62
N GLY A 582 9.15 10.02 24.57
CA GLY A 582 8.66 9.92 23.19
C GLY A 582 7.59 8.83 23.04
N ILE A 583 7.84 7.63 23.58
CA ILE A 583 6.88 6.52 23.54
C ILE A 583 5.55 6.93 24.20
N ALA A 584 5.60 7.61 25.34
CA ALA A 584 4.42 8.09 26.07
C ALA A 584 3.64 9.18 25.30
N VAL A 585 4.35 10.20 24.79
CA VAL A 585 3.76 11.34 24.07
C VAL A 585 3.18 10.93 22.72
N SER A 586 3.59 9.80 22.13
CA SER A 586 3.07 9.32 20.83
C SER A 586 1.53 9.26 20.74
N THR A 587 0.86 9.05 21.88
CA THR A 587 -0.60 9.09 22.05
C THR A 587 -1.25 10.42 21.61
N VAL A 588 -0.51 11.53 21.67
CA VAL A 588 -0.93 12.87 21.23
C VAL A 588 -1.04 12.99 19.72
N GLU A 589 -0.14 12.38 18.95
CA GLU A 589 -0.11 12.61 17.48
C GLU A 589 -0.99 11.63 16.68
N CYS A 590 -1.32 10.45 17.23
CA CYS A 590 -2.05 9.42 16.49
C CYS A 590 -3.55 9.26 16.85
N LEU A 591 -3.98 9.53 18.09
CA LEU A 591 -5.35 9.24 18.55
C LEU A 591 -6.39 10.38 18.41
N PRO A 592 -6.06 11.68 18.54
CA PRO A 592 -7.08 12.74 18.58
C PRO A 592 -7.88 12.89 17.29
N SER A 593 -7.25 12.68 16.13
CA SER A 593 -7.88 12.75 14.80
C SER A 593 -9.00 11.72 14.61
N ALA A 594 -8.88 10.55 15.25
CA ALA A 594 -9.91 9.51 15.32
C ALA A 594 -10.97 9.83 16.41
N THR A 595 -10.54 10.33 17.57
CA THR A 595 -11.43 10.71 18.69
C THR A 595 -12.43 11.80 18.25
N ILE A 596 -11.95 12.83 17.55
CA ILE A 596 -12.76 13.91 16.98
C ILE A 596 -13.71 13.39 15.88
N ALA A 597 -13.37 12.29 15.19
CA ALA A 597 -14.19 11.67 14.15
C ALA A 597 -15.41 10.90 14.70
N GLU A 598 -15.39 10.49 15.96
CA GLU A 598 -16.44 9.67 16.57
C GLU A 598 -17.52 10.49 17.29
N ILE A 599 -17.21 11.74 17.66
CA ILE A 599 -18.04 12.63 18.50
C ILE A 599 -18.60 13.88 17.78
N TYR A 600 -18.10 14.23 16.59
CA TYR A 600 -18.60 15.38 15.81
C TYR A 600 -19.12 14.95 14.43
N PHE A 601 -20.16 15.64 13.95
CA PHE A 601 -20.67 15.44 12.59
C PHE A 601 -19.71 16.03 11.54
N LEU A 602 -19.70 15.50 10.33
CA LEU A 602 -18.78 15.84 9.25
C LEU A 602 -18.70 17.35 8.95
N HIS A 603 -19.81 18.08 9.06
CA HIS A 603 -19.87 19.52 8.82
C HIS A 603 -19.25 20.34 9.97
N GLU A 604 -19.31 19.85 11.22
CA GLU A 604 -18.63 20.45 12.38
C GLU A 604 -17.14 20.05 12.42
N ARG A 605 -16.84 18.82 11.99
CA ARG A 605 -15.56 18.13 12.18
C ARG A 605 -14.37 18.93 11.65
N ALA A 606 -14.48 19.58 10.49
CA ALA A 606 -13.39 20.35 9.91
C ALA A 606 -12.93 21.51 10.83
N TYR A 607 -13.88 22.23 11.42
CA TYR A 607 -13.60 23.32 12.37
C TYR A 607 -12.99 22.78 13.67
N ARG A 608 -13.53 21.68 14.22
CA ARG A 608 -13.01 21.07 15.45
C ARG A 608 -11.62 20.44 15.28
N VAL A 609 -11.33 19.84 14.12
CA VAL A 609 -9.96 19.42 13.74
C VAL A 609 -9.04 20.64 13.63
N GLY A 610 -9.50 21.75 13.05
CA GLY A 610 -8.73 23.00 12.98
C GLY A 610 -8.30 23.52 14.35
N ILE A 611 -9.19 23.49 15.35
CA ILE A 611 -8.86 23.86 16.76
C ILE A 611 -7.77 22.93 17.32
N TYR A 612 -7.91 21.61 17.13
CA TYR A 612 -6.90 20.64 17.56
C TYR A 612 -5.53 20.88 16.89
N THR A 613 -5.50 21.09 15.57
CA THR A 613 -4.27 21.37 14.82
C THR A 613 -3.63 22.68 15.27
N LEU A 614 -4.42 23.73 15.54
CA LEU A 614 -3.95 24.99 16.10
C LEU A 614 -3.32 24.82 17.49
N LEU A 615 -3.91 24.00 18.37
CA LEU A 615 -3.34 23.73 19.69
C LEU A 615 -2.04 22.91 19.60
N LEU A 616 -1.97 21.92 18.71
CA LEU A 616 -0.77 21.10 18.47
C LEU A 616 0.39 21.93 17.87
N LEU A 617 0.11 22.79 16.89
CA LEU A 617 1.10 23.70 16.28
C LEU A 617 1.46 24.87 17.21
N GLY A 618 0.50 25.36 18.00
CA GLY A 618 0.74 26.32 19.07
C GLY A 618 1.69 25.75 20.12
N GLY A 619 1.50 24.48 20.50
CA GLY A 619 2.44 23.75 21.34
C GLY A 619 3.87 23.75 20.79
N LYS A 620 4.03 23.34 19.53
CA LYS A 620 5.34 23.25 18.85
C LYS A 620 6.11 24.57 18.82
N ASN A 621 5.43 25.72 18.73
CA ASN A 621 6.10 27.03 18.64
C ASN A 621 6.11 27.84 19.94
N LEU A 622 5.08 27.75 20.79
CA LEU A 622 4.99 28.54 22.03
C LEU A 622 5.71 27.89 23.22
N VAL A 623 5.81 26.55 23.26
CA VAL A 623 6.51 25.87 24.37
C VAL A 623 8.02 26.18 24.40
N PRO A 624 8.76 26.29 23.27
CA PRO A 624 10.14 26.77 23.27
C PRO A 624 10.34 28.17 23.85
N LEU A 625 9.39 29.09 23.64
CA LEU A 625 9.42 30.43 24.23
C LEU A 625 9.26 30.36 25.76
N VAL A 626 8.31 29.54 26.24
CA VAL A 626 8.08 29.36 27.69
C VAL A 626 9.24 28.60 28.34
N SER A 627 9.78 27.56 27.69
CA SER A 627 10.92 26.80 28.22
C SER A 627 12.18 27.67 28.25
N ALA A 628 12.45 28.50 27.23
CA ALA A 628 13.53 29.48 27.23
C ALA A 628 13.50 30.41 28.45
N ALA A 629 12.31 30.92 28.82
CA ALA A 629 12.12 31.78 29.98
C ALA A 629 12.35 31.04 31.32
N ILE A 630 12.01 29.74 31.38
CA ILE A 630 12.28 28.87 32.53
C ILE A 630 13.78 28.56 32.63
N ILE A 631 14.41 28.14 31.52
CA ILE A 631 15.84 27.83 31.37
C ILE A 631 16.69 29.03 31.86
N GLY A 632 16.36 30.24 31.43
CA GLY A 632 17.09 31.46 31.79
C GLY A 632 16.93 31.95 33.24
N ARG A 633 16.01 31.38 34.04
CA ARG A 633 15.78 31.80 35.44
C ARG A 633 15.94 30.70 36.48
N MET A 634 15.63 29.46 36.13
CA MET A 634 15.60 28.30 37.03
C MET A 634 16.48 27.15 36.51
N GLY A 635 17.08 27.28 35.33
CA GLY A 635 17.87 26.22 34.69
C GLY A 635 17.01 25.14 34.04
N TRP A 636 17.61 24.38 33.13
CA TRP A 636 16.89 23.46 32.24
C TRP A 636 16.13 22.32 32.96
N ARG A 637 16.58 21.85 34.13
CA ARG A 637 15.90 20.78 34.89
C ARG A 637 14.49 21.18 35.35
N TRP A 638 14.25 22.45 35.66
CA TRP A 638 12.94 22.95 36.09
C TRP A 638 11.89 22.95 34.97
N VAL A 639 12.30 22.93 33.71
CA VAL A 639 11.39 22.75 32.57
C VAL A 639 10.64 21.43 32.69
N PHE A 640 11.36 20.34 33.01
CA PHE A 640 10.76 19.01 33.14
C PHE A 640 9.86 18.88 34.38
N TRP A 641 10.19 19.54 35.50
CA TRP A 641 9.29 19.63 36.65
C TRP A 641 7.99 20.35 36.31
N ILE A 642 8.05 21.49 35.62
CA ILE A 642 6.87 22.25 35.20
C ILE A 642 6.02 21.45 34.21
N VAL A 643 6.65 20.74 33.26
CA VAL A 643 5.95 19.78 32.39
C VAL A 643 5.26 18.68 33.21
N ALA A 644 5.93 18.05 34.18
CA ALA A 644 5.33 17.00 35.01
C ALA A 644 4.09 17.50 35.77
N ILE A 645 4.12 18.73 36.30
CA ILE A 645 2.98 19.36 36.98
C ILE A 645 1.82 19.60 36.00
N ILE A 646 2.09 20.24 34.85
CA ILE A 646 1.04 20.57 33.87
C ILE A 646 0.44 19.29 33.26
N VAL A 647 1.25 18.29 32.91
CA VAL A 647 0.78 17.01 32.38
C VAL A 647 0.06 16.20 33.46
N GLY A 648 0.43 16.33 34.73
CA GLY A 648 -0.34 15.81 35.86
C GLY A 648 -1.75 16.40 35.93
N ALA A 649 -1.89 17.71 35.75
CA ALA A 649 -3.20 18.35 35.62
C ALA A 649 -3.95 17.87 34.36
N CYS A 650 -3.27 17.72 33.22
CA CYS A 650 -3.86 17.13 32.01
C CYS A 650 -4.39 15.71 32.26
N LEU A 651 -3.65 14.86 32.98
CA LEU A 651 -4.09 13.49 33.33
C LEU A 651 -5.41 13.50 34.12
N VAL A 652 -5.56 14.43 35.07
CA VAL A 652 -6.82 14.62 35.83
C VAL A 652 -7.95 15.09 34.90
N LEU A 653 -7.69 16.05 34.01
CA LEU A 653 -8.69 16.51 33.03
C LEU A 653 -9.11 15.39 32.06
N LEU A 654 -8.15 14.61 31.54
CA LEU A 654 -8.43 13.46 30.68
C LEU A 654 -9.27 12.40 31.42
N PHE A 655 -8.98 12.13 32.69
CA PHE A 655 -9.71 11.16 33.50
C PHE A 655 -11.20 11.51 33.66
N PHE A 656 -11.53 12.79 33.90
CA PHE A 656 -12.92 13.24 34.07
C PHE A 656 -13.65 13.58 32.76
N PHE A 657 -12.98 14.23 31.80
CA PHE A 657 -13.63 14.80 30.61
C PHE A 657 -13.49 13.97 29.33
N VAL A 658 -12.57 12.99 29.25
CA VAL A 658 -12.38 12.14 28.06
C VAL A 658 -12.83 10.69 28.33
N PRO A 659 -14.14 10.39 28.19
CA PRO A 659 -14.66 9.02 28.20
C PRO A 659 -14.27 8.25 26.93
N GLU A 660 -14.54 6.94 26.91
CA GLU A 660 -14.39 6.14 25.69
C GLU A 660 -15.38 6.58 24.60
N THR A 661 -14.88 6.81 23.38
CA THR A 661 -15.65 7.38 22.25
C THR A 661 -16.01 6.35 21.16
N PHE A 662 -15.52 5.12 21.26
CA PHE A 662 -15.78 4.09 20.25
C PHE A 662 -17.28 3.69 20.16
N TRP A 663 -17.86 3.78 18.97
CA TRP A 663 -19.25 3.35 18.71
C TRP A 663 -19.44 2.80 17.29
N ASP A 664 -19.82 1.52 17.21
CA ASP A 664 -20.08 0.77 15.97
C ASP A 664 -21.48 1.11 15.41
N ARG A 665 -21.51 1.76 14.24
CA ARG A 665 -22.73 2.23 13.56
C ARG A 665 -23.14 1.36 12.37
N THR A 666 -22.66 0.11 12.31
CA THR A 666 -23.08 -0.83 11.26
C THR A 666 -24.60 -1.09 11.27
N PRO A 667 -25.30 -1.03 10.12
CA PRO A 667 -26.74 -1.28 10.07
C PRO A 667 -27.09 -2.71 10.48
N ARG A 668 -28.07 -2.86 11.38
CA ARG A 668 -28.69 -4.16 11.70
C ARG A 668 -29.98 -4.35 10.89
N PRO A 669 -30.38 -5.59 10.57
CA PRO A 669 -31.79 -5.90 10.30
C PRO A 669 -32.63 -5.44 11.49
N ARG A 670 -33.68 -4.64 11.26
CA ARG A 670 -34.62 -4.26 12.32
C ARG A 670 -35.36 -5.52 12.79
N ARG A 671 -34.99 -6.06 13.95
CA ARG A 671 -35.87 -6.97 14.70
C ARG A 671 -37.15 -6.19 15.00
N SER A 672 -38.25 -6.60 14.37
CA SER A 672 -39.55 -6.02 14.67
C SER A 672 -39.91 -6.35 16.10
N HIS A 673 -39.88 -5.34 16.98
CA HIS A 673 -40.48 -5.44 18.30
C HIS A 673 -41.99 -5.56 18.13
N LYS A 674 -42.48 -6.80 17.96
CA LYS A 674 -43.86 -7.14 18.32
C LYS A 674 -44.04 -6.73 19.77
N ARG A 675 -44.75 -5.61 20.01
CA ARG A 675 -45.23 -5.28 21.35
C ARG A 675 -46.03 -6.49 21.86
N PRO A 676 -45.84 -6.95 23.11
CA PRO A 676 -46.68 -8.00 23.65
C PRO A 676 -48.11 -7.47 23.74
N HIS A 677 -48.98 -7.92 22.81
CA HIS A 677 -50.42 -7.66 22.85
C HIS A 677 -51.07 -8.55 23.93
N MET A 678 -50.75 -8.28 25.18
CA MET A 678 -51.54 -8.70 26.33
C MET A 678 -52.51 -7.56 26.67
N ILE A 679 -53.72 -7.90 27.15
CA ILE A 679 -54.91 -7.04 27.13
C ILE A 679 -55.44 -6.83 25.71
N ARG A 680 -56.26 -7.79 25.25
CA ARG A 680 -57.35 -7.52 24.32
C ARG A 680 -58.62 -7.45 25.16
N SER A 681 -59.40 -6.38 25.02
CA SER A 681 -60.61 -6.16 25.82
C SER A 681 -61.68 -7.22 25.53
N VAL A 682 -62.46 -7.59 26.55
CA VAL A 682 -63.59 -8.53 26.43
C VAL A 682 -64.78 -7.93 25.65
N SER A 683 -64.72 -6.63 25.33
CA SER A 683 -65.75 -5.88 24.58
C SER A 683 -66.15 -6.50 23.24
N ASP A 684 -65.20 -7.10 22.52
CA ASP A 684 -65.39 -7.51 21.14
C ASP A 684 -66.20 -8.82 21.02
N LEU A 685 -66.42 -9.54 22.13
CA LEU A 685 -67.18 -10.79 22.19
C LEU A 685 -68.70 -10.58 22.33
N LEU A 686 -69.16 -9.34 22.54
CA LEU A 686 -70.54 -9.02 22.95
C LEU A 686 -71.41 -8.31 21.90
N ARG A 687 -70.98 -8.25 20.63
CA ARG A 687 -71.80 -7.69 19.53
C ARG A 687 -71.82 -8.55 18.27
N GLY A 688 -72.35 -9.77 18.40
CA GLY A 688 -72.87 -10.50 17.26
C GLY A 688 -74.32 -10.08 16.97
N ARG A 689 -74.62 -9.66 15.73
CA ARG A 689 -75.83 -10.08 14.98
C ARG A 689 -75.82 -9.65 13.52
N GLN A 690 -76.17 -10.62 12.68
CA GLN A 690 -76.59 -10.49 11.28
C GLN A 690 -77.90 -9.63 11.20
N LEU A 691 -78.51 -9.24 10.06
CA LEU A 691 -78.59 -9.87 8.73
C LEU A 691 -79.28 -8.91 7.71
N HIS A 692 -78.90 -8.92 6.42
CA HIS A 692 -79.68 -8.47 5.23
C HIS A 692 -80.11 -6.95 5.13
N ARG A 693 -80.60 -6.41 4.00
CA ARG A 693 -81.10 -6.98 2.72
C ARG A 693 -80.83 -6.09 1.47
N ARG A 694 -81.05 -6.67 0.27
CA ARG A 694 -81.27 -6.11 -1.09
C ARG A 694 -82.11 -4.80 -1.17
N LEU A 695 -82.14 -3.96 -2.23
CA LEU A 695 -81.57 -3.99 -3.61
C LEU A 695 -81.56 -2.57 -4.28
N GLU A 696 -81.14 -2.52 -5.55
CA GLU A 696 -81.54 -1.58 -6.64
C GLU A 696 -80.76 -0.27 -6.94
N ASN A 697 -81.07 0.31 -8.11
CA ASN A 697 -80.23 1.12 -9.04
C ASN A 697 -80.76 2.58 -9.16
N PRO A 698 -80.33 3.43 -10.13
CA PRO A 698 -78.99 3.94 -10.45
C PRO A 698 -78.92 5.51 -10.55
N ALA A 699 -77.76 6.03 -10.98
CA ALA A 699 -77.56 7.28 -11.75
C ALA A 699 -77.69 8.70 -11.11
N LEU A 700 -76.56 9.41 -11.13
CA LEU A 700 -76.31 10.83 -11.55
C LEU A 700 -77.20 12.03 -11.12
N ASN A 701 -76.47 13.15 -10.87
CA ASN A 701 -76.86 14.58 -10.84
C ASN A 701 -77.53 15.14 -9.57
N GLY A 702 -77.03 16.29 -9.08
CA GLY A 702 -77.69 17.09 -8.02
C GLY A 702 -76.79 17.98 -7.14
N ASP A 703 -76.22 19.06 -7.70
CA ASP A 703 -75.76 20.24 -6.92
C ASP A 703 -76.95 21.17 -6.60
N PRO A 704 -76.82 22.19 -5.71
CA PRO A 704 -75.97 22.35 -4.52
C PRO A 704 -76.84 22.73 -3.28
N ILE A 705 -76.26 23.32 -2.22
CA ILE A 705 -76.73 24.53 -1.47
C ILE A 705 -76.06 24.64 -0.08
N SER A 706 -75.74 25.87 0.32
CA SER A 706 -75.33 26.28 1.67
C SER A 706 -76.29 27.41 2.13
N PRO A 707 -76.58 27.58 3.44
CA PRO A 707 -75.76 28.54 4.19
C PRO A 707 -75.55 28.22 5.69
N ALA A 708 -74.61 28.95 6.30
CA ALA A 708 -74.44 29.12 7.76
C ALA A 708 -75.37 30.29 8.27
N PRO A 709 -75.20 31.01 9.43
CA PRO A 709 -73.99 31.18 10.27
C PRO A 709 -74.19 31.49 11.80
N ARG A 710 -73.08 31.87 12.47
CA ARG A 710 -72.96 32.68 13.73
C ARG A 710 -73.32 31.96 15.05
N LYS A 711 -72.78 32.30 16.24
CA LYS A 711 -71.83 33.33 16.79
C LYS A 711 -71.31 32.76 18.16
N SER A 712 -70.23 33.18 18.85
CA SER A 712 -68.94 33.88 18.57
C SER A 712 -68.19 34.16 19.90
N ASN A 713 -66.88 34.47 19.86
CA ASN A 713 -66.05 35.11 20.92
C ASN A 713 -65.58 34.24 22.10
N LYS A 714 -64.41 34.48 22.73
CA LYS A 714 -63.22 35.35 22.46
C LYS A 714 -62.00 34.75 23.20
N GLY A 715 -60.83 34.60 22.58
CA GLY A 715 -59.72 35.58 22.56
C GLY A 715 -58.43 34.90 23.09
N HIS A 716 -57.18 35.33 22.84
CA HIS A 716 -56.61 36.49 22.11
C HIS A 716 -55.20 36.05 21.60
N VAL A 717 -54.85 36.15 20.29
CA VAL A 717 -54.03 37.21 19.62
C VAL A 717 -52.60 37.38 20.19
N GLY A 718 -51.50 37.51 19.42
CA GLY A 718 -51.28 37.61 17.95
C GLY A 718 -49.78 37.46 17.59
N PHE A 719 -49.39 37.03 16.37
CA PHE A 719 -49.12 37.85 15.16
C PHE A 719 -47.80 38.68 15.23
N VAL A 720 -47.03 38.91 14.16
CA VAL A 720 -47.31 38.93 12.70
C VAL A 720 -46.22 38.20 11.90
N GLU A 721 -46.58 37.58 10.77
CA GLU A 721 -45.75 37.52 9.56
C GLU A 721 -46.70 37.65 8.35
N ASP A 722 -46.34 38.51 7.38
CA ASP A 722 -47.04 38.87 6.13
C ASP A 722 -45.93 38.96 5.04
N GLN A 723 -46.12 38.71 3.74
CA GLN A 723 -47.31 38.86 2.89
C GLN A 723 -47.19 37.96 1.63
N ASP A 724 -48.31 37.68 0.93
CA ASP A 724 -48.50 37.33 -0.50
C ASP A 724 -47.66 36.17 -1.15
N GLN A 725 -48.24 35.15 -1.82
CA GLN A 725 -49.01 35.11 -3.09
C GLN A 725 -48.17 35.56 -4.33
N GLU A 726 -48.23 34.92 -5.51
CA GLU A 726 -49.15 33.88 -6.03
C GLU A 726 -48.51 33.05 -7.20
N GLY A 727 -49.07 31.85 -7.49
CA GLY A 727 -48.90 31.10 -8.76
C GLY A 727 -47.56 30.37 -9.00
N ASN A 728 -47.49 29.32 -9.85
CA ASN A 728 -48.54 28.45 -10.40
C ASN A 728 -47.90 27.09 -10.82
N PRO A 729 -48.54 25.92 -10.68
CA PRO A 729 -47.90 24.63 -10.94
C PRO A 729 -48.09 24.12 -12.38
N VAL A 730 -47.16 23.29 -12.84
CA VAL A 730 -47.28 22.44 -14.03
C VAL A 730 -46.76 21.06 -13.65
N ASP A 731 -47.49 20.00 -14.01
CA ASP A 731 -46.88 18.74 -14.45
C ASP A 731 -47.88 17.96 -15.32
N GLU A 732 -47.36 17.24 -16.32
CA GLU A 732 -48.16 16.63 -17.37
C GLU A 732 -48.59 15.19 -17.07
N LYS A 733 -49.47 14.68 -17.93
CA LYS A 733 -50.06 13.33 -17.84
C LYS A 733 -49.31 12.36 -18.75
N GLU A 734 -49.19 11.11 -18.29
CA GLU A 734 -49.28 9.89 -19.15
C GLU A 734 -48.08 9.63 -20.12
N ARG A 735 -47.88 8.45 -20.73
CA ARG A 735 -48.57 7.14 -20.70
C ARG A 735 -47.66 5.98 -21.17
N ASN A 736 -48.19 4.74 -21.09
CA ASN A 736 -47.93 3.59 -21.98
C ASN A 736 -46.55 2.86 -21.90
N LEU A 737 -46.38 1.60 -22.35
CA LEU A 737 -47.21 0.37 -22.59
C LEU A 737 -46.21 -0.84 -22.67
N GLU A 738 -46.54 -2.13 -22.88
CA GLU A 738 -47.80 -2.81 -23.19
C GLU A 738 -48.26 -3.71 -21.99
N ASP A 739 -48.42 -5.05 -21.97
CA ASP A 739 -48.23 -6.14 -22.94
C ASP A 739 -49.16 -7.34 -22.60
N HIS A 740 -49.31 -8.30 -23.52
CA HIS A 740 -50.22 -9.46 -23.49
C HIS A 740 -49.53 -10.74 -22.90
N ASP A 741 -50.20 -11.87 -22.59
CA ASP A 741 -51.59 -12.28 -22.86
C ASP A 741 -52.16 -13.28 -21.81
N ARG A 742 -53.50 -13.48 -21.86
CA ARG A 742 -54.30 -14.65 -21.43
C ARG A 742 -54.00 -15.43 -20.12
N ILE A 743 -55.02 -15.50 -19.26
CA ILE A 743 -55.36 -16.65 -18.41
C ILE A 743 -56.84 -17.00 -18.64
N LEU A 744 -57.17 -18.30 -18.73
CA LEU A 744 -58.42 -18.99 -18.29
C LEU A 744 -58.63 -20.29 -19.12
N PRO A 745 -59.41 -21.28 -18.64
CA PRO A 745 -59.96 -21.47 -17.30
C PRO A 745 -59.45 -22.77 -16.62
N SER A 746 -59.96 -23.04 -15.41
CA SER A 746 -60.05 -24.40 -14.87
C SER A 746 -61.50 -24.61 -14.44
N GLU A 747 -62.14 -25.68 -14.91
CA GLU A 747 -63.52 -26.03 -14.55
C GLU A 747 -63.59 -27.49 -14.08
N MET A 748 -64.24 -27.66 -12.92
CA MET A 748 -65.10 -28.77 -12.48
C MET A 748 -64.55 -30.23 -12.39
N PRO A 749 -65.14 -31.07 -11.51
CA PRO A 749 -64.72 -32.46 -11.30
C PRO A 749 -65.73 -33.54 -11.79
N ALA A 750 -65.25 -34.79 -11.74
CA ALA A 750 -65.98 -36.06 -11.51
C ALA A 750 -66.24 -37.05 -12.68
N GLU A 751 -66.00 -38.34 -12.34
CA GLU A 751 -66.65 -39.59 -12.78
C GLU A 751 -66.33 -40.33 -14.13
N HIS A 752 -65.62 -41.47 -13.96
CA HIS A 752 -65.97 -42.87 -14.34
C HIS A 752 -65.54 -43.54 -15.70
N ASN A 753 -64.98 -44.76 -15.53
CA ASN A 753 -64.87 -45.94 -16.43
C ASN A 753 -64.01 -45.91 -17.73
N GLY A 754 -63.33 -47.02 -18.09
CA GLY A 754 -62.53 -47.08 -19.34
C GLY A 754 -61.80 -48.37 -19.83
N GLN A 755 -61.18 -49.20 -18.96
CA GLN A 755 -60.58 -50.55 -19.27
C GLN A 755 -59.38 -50.73 -20.26
N LEU A 756 -58.70 -51.90 -20.11
CA LEU A 756 -57.65 -52.56 -20.94
C LEU A 756 -56.22 -51.95 -20.88
N ALA A 757 -55.17 -52.58 -20.31
CA ALA A 757 -54.53 -53.92 -20.46
C ALA A 757 -53.43 -53.93 -21.56
N LEU A 758 -52.28 -54.63 -21.46
CA LEU A 758 -51.76 -55.66 -20.52
C LEU A 758 -50.54 -55.10 -19.70
N ALA A 759 -49.54 -55.80 -19.12
CA ALA A 759 -49.09 -57.22 -19.04
C ALA A 759 -48.23 -57.48 -17.76
N ASP A 760 -47.84 -58.75 -17.52
CA ASP A 760 -47.11 -59.33 -16.34
C ASP A 760 -46.59 -60.75 -16.73
N PRO A 761 -45.95 -61.64 -15.92
CA PRO A 761 -45.18 -61.55 -14.65
C PRO A 761 -43.85 -62.42 -14.64
N GLU A 762 -43.35 -62.82 -13.43
CA GLU A 762 -42.46 -63.98 -13.08
C GLU A 762 -40.90 -63.81 -13.13
N LYS A 763 -40.04 -64.52 -12.35
CA LYS A 763 -40.18 -65.66 -11.39
C LYS A 763 -39.04 -65.78 -10.32
N HIS A 764 -39.18 -66.79 -9.43
CA HIS A 764 -38.35 -67.33 -8.33
C HIS A 764 -36.96 -67.96 -8.75
N ASP A 765 -36.02 -68.52 -7.92
CA ASP A 765 -36.04 -69.09 -6.53
C ASP A 765 -34.64 -69.25 -5.82
N ALA A 766 -34.63 -69.92 -4.63
CA ALA A 766 -33.61 -70.42 -3.65
C ALA A 766 -32.22 -71.03 -4.11
N SER A 767 -31.17 -71.32 -3.27
CA SER A 767 -30.69 -70.88 -1.91
C SER A 767 -29.36 -71.59 -1.39
N LEU A 768 -28.69 -71.03 -0.34
CA LEU A 768 -27.85 -71.67 0.74
C LEU A 768 -26.45 -72.37 0.52
N GLN A 769 -25.36 -71.88 1.19
CA GLN A 769 -24.55 -72.56 2.28
C GLN A 769 -23.11 -71.98 2.61
N ILE A 770 -22.87 -71.56 3.88
CA ILE A 770 -21.73 -71.79 4.86
C ILE A 770 -20.23 -71.93 4.39
N PRO A 771 -19.14 -71.43 5.10
CA PRO A 771 -18.88 -70.22 5.94
C PRO A 771 -17.54 -69.45 5.62
N ALA A 772 -17.15 -68.50 6.49
CA ALA A 772 -16.02 -67.54 6.44
C ALA A 772 -14.59 -68.13 6.78
N PRO A 773 -13.41 -67.42 6.71
CA PRO A 773 -13.23 -65.98 7.05
C PRO A 773 -12.17 -65.10 6.29
N ALA A 774 -12.23 -63.78 6.62
CA ALA A 774 -11.15 -62.77 6.71
C ALA A 774 -10.74 -61.88 5.48
N VAL A 775 -11.07 -60.57 5.60
CA VAL A 775 -10.26 -59.36 5.26
C VAL A 775 -9.76 -59.23 3.79
N THR A 776 -10.26 -58.31 2.93
CA THR A 776 -10.34 -56.82 3.06
C THR A 776 -11.34 -56.16 2.06
N ARG A 777 -11.51 -54.82 2.16
CA ARG A 777 -11.98 -53.82 1.17
C ARG A 777 -13.50 -53.52 0.96
N GLU A 778 -13.86 -52.30 1.37
CA GLU A 778 -14.61 -51.24 0.65
C GLU A 778 -15.90 -51.57 -0.15
N SER A 779 -17.06 -51.14 0.37
CA SER A 779 -18.10 -50.36 -0.37
C SER A 779 -19.23 -49.88 0.56
N ASP A 780 -19.94 -48.81 0.19
CA ASP A 780 -21.13 -48.31 0.89
C ASP A 780 -22.38 -49.17 0.61
N SER A 781 -23.23 -49.39 1.62
CA SER A 781 -24.71 -49.53 1.50
C SER A 781 -25.41 -50.09 2.76
N GLN A 782 -25.21 -49.51 3.96
CA GLN A 782 -26.02 -49.89 5.13
C GLN A 782 -26.21 -48.79 6.20
N ARG A 783 -26.77 -47.64 5.80
CA ARG A 783 -27.37 -46.66 6.74
C ARG A 783 -28.79 -46.21 6.37
N ASP A 784 -29.38 -46.79 5.32
CA ASP A 784 -30.59 -46.25 4.69
C ASP A 784 -31.91 -46.88 5.17
N LEU A 785 -31.86 -47.87 6.07
CA LEU A 785 -33.06 -48.59 6.53
C LEU A 785 -33.67 -48.12 7.87
N GLU A 786 -33.11 -47.08 8.49
CA GLU A 786 -33.63 -46.51 9.76
C GLU A 786 -34.19 -45.08 9.61
N SER A 787 -34.24 -44.56 8.37
CA SER A 787 -34.80 -43.24 8.03
C SER A 787 -36.31 -43.25 7.73
N ALA A 788 -36.97 -44.41 7.82
CA ALA A 788 -38.33 -44.64 7.32
C ALA A 788 -39.46 -44.43 8.35
N ARG A 789 -39.22 -43.71 9.45
CA ARG A 789 -40.23 -43.40 10.49
C ARG A 789 -40.08 -41.99 11.08
N GLU A 790 -40.63 -40.99 10.38
CA GLU A 790 -41.45 -39.91 10.98
C GLU A 790 -42.20 -39.13 9.86
N PRO A 791 -43.30 -38.41 10.16
CA PRO A 791 -44.24 -37.93 9.14
C PRO A 791 -43.84 -36.60 8.47
N ALA A 792 -44.19 -36.45 7.20
CA ALA A 792 -43.89 -35.24 6.42
C ALA A 792 -44.74 -34.02 6.81
N VAL A 793 -44.11 -32.85 6.86
CA VAL A 793 -44.75 -31.54 7.12
C VAL A 793 -44.43 -30.59 5.96
N SER A 794 -45.45 -29.86 5.49
CA SER A 794 -45.36 -28.97 4.31
C SER A 794 -44.37 -27.80 4.50
N PRO A 795 -43.75 -27.27 3.42
CA PRO A 795 -42.67 -26.29 3.49
C PRO A 795 -43.16 -24.86 3.80
N ALA A 796 -43.66 -24.65 5.02
CA ALA A 796 -44.12 -23.35 5.52
C ALA A 796 -43.35 -22.92 6.78
N ARG A 797 -42.29 -22.13 6.57
CA ARG A 797 -41.67 -21.27 7.60
C ARG A 797 -41.06 -21.98 8.82
N SER A 798 -40.10 -22.86 8.58
CA SER A 798 -39.04 -23.12 9.56
C SER A 798 -38.16 -21.88 9.71
N GLU A 799 -38.43 -21.03 10.70
CA GLU A 799 -37.44 -20.06 11.22
C GLU A 799 -36.36 -20.83 12.00
N SER A 800 -35.57 -21.64 11.29
CA SER A 800 -34.45 -22.36 11.88
C SER A 800 -33.40 -21.37 12.37
N VAL A 801 -32.98 -21.55 13.63
CA VAL A 801 -31.91 -20.76 14.24
C VAL A 801 -30.59 -21.22 13.65
N GLY A 802 -30.27 -20.70 12.45
CA GLY A 802 -28.97 -20.89 11.82
C GLY A 802 -27.87 -20.41 12.78
N SER A 803 -26.88 -21.27 13.02
CA SER A 803 -25.81 -21.10 14.01
C SER A 803 -25.25 -19.68 13.99
N ALA A 804 -25.58 -18.90 15.02
CA ALA A 804 -25.30 -17.47 15.02
C ALA A 804 -23.79 -17.22 15.02
N VAL A 805 -23.27 -16.77 13.87
CA VAL A 805 -21.86 -16.34 13.73
C VAL A 805 -21.54 -15.39 14.88
N PRO A 806 -20.53 -15.69 15.73
CA PRO A 806 -20.24 -14.89 16.91
C PRO A 806 -20.08 -13.41 16.56
N LEU A 807 -20.94 -12.57 17.14
CA LEU A 807 -20.91 -11.13 16.87
C LEU A 807 -19.54 -10.56 17.27
N PRO A 808 -18.90 -9.74 16.42
CA PRO A 808 -17.59 -9.18 16.73
C PRO A 808 -17.66 -8.32 18.02
N PRO A 809 -16.58 -8.24 18.82
CA PRO A 809 -16.65 -7.60 20.13
C PRO A 809 -17.07 -6.12 20.10
N SER A 810 -16.83 -5.40 19.00
CA SER A 810 -17.32 -4.04 18.76
C SER A 810 -18.85 -3.95 18.82
N GLN A 811 -19.51 -4.92 18.19
CA GLN A 811 -20.97 -5.07 18.22
C GLN A 811 -21.40 -5.57 19.59
N VAL A 812 -20.73 -6.54 20.21
CA VAL A 812 -21.11 -6.98 21.58
C VAL A 812 -21.04 -5.83 22.60
N TYR A 813 -20.00 -5.00 22.56
CA TYR A 813 -19.85 -3.81 23.40
C TYR A 813 -20.97 -2.78 23.14
N THR A 814 -21.19 -2.39 21.88
CA THR A 814 -22.20 -1.37 21.56
C THR A 814 -23.63 -1.87 21.73
N ASN A 815 -23.93 -3.13 21.43
CA ASN A 815 -25.23 -3.75 21.71
C ASN A 815 -25.59 -3.66 23.20
N ARG A 816 -24.63 -3.98 24.09
CA ARG A 816 -24.78 -3.89 25.55
C ARG A 816 -25.01 -2.47 26.10
N LEU A 817 -24.76 -1.42 25.31
CA LEU A 817 -24.96 -0.01 25.68
C LEU A 817 -26.14 0.65 24.95
N ARG A 818 -26.46 0.21 23.72
CA ARG A 818 -27.50 0.78 22.86
C ARG A 818 -28.90 0.65 23.45
N GLU A 819 -29.17 -0.50 24.07
CA GLU A 819 -30.45 -0.89 24.64
C GLU A 819 -30.60 -0.48 26.12
N LYS A 820 -29.60 0.22 26.69
CA LYS A 820 -29.65 0.74 28.07
C LYS A 820 -30.12 2.20 28.11
N PRO A 821 -30.72 2.64 29.23
CA PRO A 821 -30.90 4.06 29.51
C PRO A 821 -29.54 4.79 29.60
N GLN A 822 -29.59 6.12 29.71
CA GLN A 822 -28.41 6.97 29.85
C GLN A 822 -27.51 6.48 31.00
N ILE A 823 -26.27 6.10 30.69
CA ILE A 823 -25.36 5.56 31.70
C ILE A 823 -24.85 6.65 32.65
N PRO A 824 -24.70 6.37 33.97
CA PRO A 824 -24.30 7.36 34.97
C PRO A 824 -22.85 7.80 34.81
N PHE A 825 -22.51 8.99 35.33
CA PHE A 825 -21.16 9.55 35.24
C PHE A 825 -20.07 8.62 35.79
N THR A 826 -20.35 7.88 36.86
CA THR A 826 -19.45 6.86 37.43
C THR A 826 -19.11 5.72 36.46
N HIS A 827 -20.03 5.33 35.55
CA HIS A 827 -19.70 4.38 34.49
C HIS A 827 -18.75 4.99 33.47
N TYR A 828 -18.84 6.30 33.21
CA TYR A 828 -17.88 7.04 32.39
C TYR A 828 -16.54 7.31 33.09
N LEU A 829 -16.35 6.94 34.36
CA LEU A 829 -15.03 6.97 35.04
C LEU A 829 -14.27 5.64 34.94
N ARG A 830 -14.85 4.59 34.34
CA ARG A 830 -14.16 3.31 34.11
C ARG A 830 -12.97 3.47 33.16
N VAL A 831 -11.77 3.18 33.65
CA VAL A 831 -10.52 3.18 32.88
C VAL A 831 -10.56 2.18 31.73
N TRP A 832 -11.24 1.04 31.92
CA TRP A 832 -11.27 -0.09 31.01
C TRP A 832 -12.69 -0.58 30.73
N ASN A 833 -12.99 -0.92 29.47
CA ASN A 833 -14.31 -1.41 29.03
C ASN A 833 -14.26 -2.81 28.37
N GLY A 834 -13.09 -3.44 28.28
CA GLY A 834 -12.87 -4.73 27.61
C GLY A 834 -12.20 -4.60 26.24
N ARG A 835 -12.01 -5.74 25.56
CA ARG A 835 -11.38 -5.82 24.23
C ARG A 835 -12.43 -5.60 23.14
N MET A 836 -12.19 -4.64 22.25
CA MET A 836 -13.10 -4.16 21.20
C MET A 836 -12.97 -4.93 19.86
N SER A 837 -11.84 -5.60 19.61
CA SER A 837 -11.64 -6.46 18.43
C SER A 837 -10.80 -7.69 18.75
N HIS A 838 -11.08 -8.82 18.10
CA HIS A 838 -10.32 -10.06 18.23
C HIS A 838 -9.10 -10.16 17.29
N ASP A 839 -8.83 -9.16 16.44
CA ASP A 839 -7.64 -9.13 15.57
C ASP A 839 -6.34 -9.38 16.37
N LYS A 840 -5.38 -10.11 15.78
CA LYS A 840 -4.05 -10.32 16.38
C LYS A 840 -3.29 -8.98 16.45
N TRP A 841 -2.71 -8.64 17.59
CA TRP A 841 -2.03 -7.35 17.80
C TRP A 841 -0.94 -7.08 16.76
N LEU A 842 -0.06 -8.06 16.50
CA LEU A 842 0.99 -7.96 15.48
C LEU A 842 0.44 -7.70 14.06
N ARG A 843 -0.68 -8.34 13.68
CA ARG A 843 -1.35 -8.09 12.39
C ARG A 843 -1.83 -6.64 12.26
N VAL A 844 -2.35 -6.04 13.34
CA VAL A 844 -2.77 -4.63 13.33
C VAL A 844 -1.54 -3.70 13.32
N ALA A 845 -0.48 -4.04 14.06
CA ALA A 845 0.77 -3.27 14.13
C ALA A 845 1.56 -3.25 12.81
N MET A 846 1.45 -4.28 11.97
CA MET A 846 2.14 -4.33 10.66
C MET A 846 1.45 -3.52 9.55
N ARG A 847 0.15 -3.20 9.67
CA ARG A 847 -0.61 -2.49 8.62
C ARG A 847 -0.02 -1.14 8.18
N PRO A 848 0.43 -0.25 9.09
CA PRO A 848 1.04 1.01 8.69
C PRO A 848 2.28 0.85 7.79
N PHE A 849 3.01 -0.27 7.91
CA PHE A 849 4.18 -0.55 7.07
C PHE A 849 3.78 -1.08 5.69
N ILE A 850 2.74 -1.93 5.60
CA ILE A 850 2.18 -2.40 4.32
C ILE A 850 1.70 -1.22 3.46
N LEU A 851 1.22 -0.15 4.10
CA LEU A 851 0.82 1.08 3.42
C LEU A 851 1.98 1.85 2.75
N PHE A 852 3.26 1.54 3.02
CA PHE A 852 4.37 2.08 2.21
C PHE A 852 4.37 1.56 0.77
N ALA A 853 3.81 0.38 0.51
CA ALA A 853 3.65 -0.16 -0.85
C ALA A 853 2.54 0.56 -1.66
N TYR A 854 1.87 1.56 -1.09
CA TYR A 854 0.82 2.35 -1.75
C TYR A 854 1.42 3.71 -2.18
N PRO A 855 1.66 3.99 -3.48
CA PRO A 855 2.43 5.16 -3.91
C PRO A 855 1.91 6.52 -3.41
N ALA A 856 0.58 6.70 -3.34
CA ALA A 856 -0.01 7.92 -2.80
C ALA A 856 0.24 8.10 -1.29
N VAL A 857 0.38 7.01 -0.52
CA VAL A 857 0.79 7.09 0.90
C VAL A 857 2.28 7.36 0.99
N LEU A 858 3.12 6.67 0.20
CA LEU A 858 4.58 6.88 0.18
C LEU A 858 4.95 8.35 -0.14
N TRP A 859 4.38 8.93 -1.19
CA TRP A 859 4.56 10.36 -1.51
C TRP A 859 4.10 11.26 -0.35
N SER A 860 2.94 10.96 0.25
CA SER A 860 2.41 11.73 1.38
C SER A 860 3.35 11.67 2.59
N SER A 861 3.89 10.50 2.89
CA SER A 861 4.85 10.25 3.98
C SER A 861 6.15 11.02 3.79
N VAL A 862 6.72 11.03 2.57
CA VAL A 862 7.93 11.81 2.27
C VAL A 862 7.67 13.31 2.44
N VAL A 863 6.64 13.85 1.78
CA VAL A 863 6.36 15.31 1.84
C VAL A 863 5.94 15.75 3.24
N TYR A 864 5.24 14.91 4.01
CA TYR A 864 4.91 15.19 5.42
C TYR A 864 6.13 15.14 6.33
N ALA A 865 7.01 14.14 6.13
CA ALA A 865 8.25 14.00 6.88
C ALA A 865 9.17 15.21 6.72
N LEU A 866 9.37 15.67 5.48
CA LEU A 866 10.13 16.89 5.17
C LEU A 866 9.44 18.14 5.75
N SER A 867 8.13 18.29 5.50
CA SER A 867 7.37 19.46 5.96
C SER A 867 7.41 19.65 7.47
N VAL A 868 7.35 18.58 8.28
CA VAL A 868 7.47 18.71 9.74
C VAL A 868 8.94 18.69 10.18
N GLY A 869 9.79 17.94 9.49
CA GLY A 869 11.20 17.73 9.79
C GLY A 869 12.06 18.99 9.73
N TRP A 870 11.84 19.87 8.74
CA TRP A 870 12.61 21.12 8.63
C TRP A 870 12.43 22.07 9.82
N LEU A 871 11.25 22.09 10.45
CA LEU A 871 11.03 22.87 11.68
C LEU A 871 11.75 22.28 12.90
N ILE A 872 11.99 20.97 12.91
CA ILE A 872 12.77 20.30 13.96
C ILE A 872 14.26 20.60 13.77
N VAL A 873 14.77 20.43 12.55
CA VAL A 873 16.14 20.81 12.16
C VAL A 873 16.45 22.25 12.57
N LEU A 874 15.60 23.21 12.17
CA LEU A 874 15.75 24.62 12.59
C LEU A 874 15.74 24.79 14.11
N SER A 875 14.90 24.05 14.82
CA SER A 875 14.83 24.12 16.29
C SER A 875 16.13 23.65 16.96
N GLU A 876 16.82 22.67 16.38
CA GLU A 876 18.12 22.18 16.86
C GLU A 876 19.26 23.14 16.49
N SER A 877 19.23 23.71 15.28
CA SER A 877 20.22 24.71 14.82
C SER A 877 20.15 26.04 15.58
N VAL A 878 18.97 26.44 16.06
CA VAL A 878 18.71 27.80 16.59
C VAL A 878 19.63 28.19 17.77
N ALA A 879 20.01 27.25 18.64
CA ALA A 879 20.96 27.56 19.72
C ALA A 879 22.38 27.84 19.19
N HIS A 880 22.87 27.05 18.25
CA HIS A 880 24.18 27.24 17.61
C HIS A 880 24.24 28.57 16.85
N LEU A 881 23.22 28.84 16.02
CA LEU A 881 23.17 30.04 15.15
C LEU A 881 22.99 31.35 15.92
N TYR A 882 22.13 31.38 16.95
CA TYR A 882 21.81 32.63 17.66
C TYR A 882 22.58 32.85 18.95
N GLN A 883 23.00 31.79 19.67
CA GLN A 883 23.78 31.91 20.91
C GLN A 883 25.29 31.73 20.71
N GLY A 884 25.73 31.25 19.53
CA GLY A 884 27.14 31.01 19.24
C GLY A 884 27.99 32.30 19.27
N PRO A 885 29.25 32.25 19.73
CA PRO A 885 30.13 33.43 19.84
C PRO A 885 30.39 34.17 18.51
N HIS A 886 30.27 33.46 17.39
CA HIS A 886 30.43 34.02 16.05
C HIS A 886 29.10 34.39 15.36
N GLY A 887 27.96 34.11 16.01
CA GLY A 887 26.61 34.44 15.55
C GLY A 887 26.05 35.69 16.23
N TYR A 888 24.78 35.64 16.61
CA TYR A 888 24.04 36.81 17.13
C TYR A 888 24.23 37.10 18.63
N ASN A 889 24.91 36.22 19.38
CA ASN A 889 25.16 36.33 20.83
C ASN A 889 23.90 36.64 21.67
N PHE A 890 22.79 35.95 21.36
CA PHE A 890 21.51 36.09 22.07
C PHE A 890 21.48 35.32 23.39
N THR A 891 20.86 35.91 24.40
CA THR A 891 20.46 35.17 25.61
C THR A 891 19.40 34.11 25.30
N PRO A 892 19.26 33.03 26.11
CA PRO A 892 18.23 32.01 25.92
C PRO A 892 16.82 32.58 25.75
N LEU A 893 16.46 33.64 26.49
CA LEU A 893 15.16 34.30 26.37
C LEU A 893 14.97 34.97 25.00
N GLN A 894 16.00 35.64 24.47
CA GLN A 894 15.97 36.21 23.11
C GLN A 894 15.89 35.10 22.05
N THR A 895 16.60 33.98 22.24
CA THR A 895 16.47 32.79 21.39
C THR A 895 15.02 32.25 21.40
N GLY A 896 14.36 32.24 22.56
CA GLY A 896 12.95 31.85 22.69
C GLY A 896 11.99 32.77 21.95
N LEU A 897 12.24 34.09 21.94
CA LEU A 897 11.37 35.09 21.27
C LEU A 897 11.32 34.91 19.74
N ILE A 898 12.36 34.34 19.12
CA ILE A 898 12.40 34.05 17.67
C ILE A 898 11.24 33.13 17.26
N TYR A 899 10.82 32.20 18.13
CA TYR A 899 9.74 31.24 17.85
C TYR A 899 8.33 31.87 17.70
N ILE A 900 8.17 33.16 18.01
CA ILE A 900 6.96 33.92 17.68
C ILE A 900 6.76 33.97 16.15
N SER A 901 7.83 34.03 15.36
CA SER A 901 7.76 34.06 13.89
C SER A 901 7.20 32.76 13.28
N PRO A 902 7.74 31.56 13.55
CA PRO A 902 7.14 30.31 13.07
C PRO A 902 5.75 30.04 13.69
N PHE A 903 5.40 30.58 14.86
CA PHE A 903 4.02 30.55 15.34
C PHE A 903 3.06 31.33 14.42
N VAL A 904 3.38 32.59 14.10
CA VAL A 904 2.59 33.43 13.18
C VAL A 904 2.54 32.82 11.78
N GLY A 905 3.69 32.34 11.27
CA GLY A 905 3.78 31.65 9.99
C GLY A 905 2.89 30.41 9.92
N GLY A 906 2.88 29.59 10.97
CA GLY A 906 2.04 28.38 11.03
C GLY A 906 0.55 28.67 11.18
N LEU A 907 0.17 29.73 11.91
CA LEU A 907 -1.21 30.20 12.01
C LEU A 907 -1.74 30.68 10.64
N LEU A 908 -0.97 31.52 9.93
CA LEU A 908 -1.27 31.97 8.58
C LEU A 908 -1.31 30.77 7.61
N GLY A 909 -0.33 29.87 7.68
CA GLY A 909 -0.25 28.67 6.86
C GLY A 909 -1.48 27.78 7.02
N THR A 910 -1.94 27.56 8.26
CA THR A 910 -3.16 26.78 8.54
C THR A 910 -4.42 27.45 7.97
N ALA A 911 -4.56 28.76 8.13
CA ALA A 911 -5.71 29.52 7.62
C ALA A 911 -5.75 29.60 6.09
N VAL A 912 -4.59 29.65 5.43
CA VAL A 912 -4.44 29.70 3.97
C VAL A 912 -4.56 28.31 3.34
N ALA A 913 -3.96 27.27 3.94
CA ALA A 913 -3.94 25.89 3.42
C ALA A 913 -5.33 25.39 3.03
N GLY A 914 -6.28 25.46 3.98
CA GLY A 914 -7.64 25.01 3.75
C GLY A 914 -8.34 25.80 2.65
N LYS A 915 -8.29 27.14 2.70
CA LYS A 915 -8.97 28.01 1.72
C LYS A 915 -8.40 27.87 0.30
N VAL A 916 -7.07 27.84 0.15
CA VAL A 916 -6.42 27.76 -1.17
C VAL A 916 -6.57 26.37 -1.77
N SER A 917 -6.38 25.30 -0.99
CA SER A 917 -6.63 23.92 -1.46
C SER A 917 -8.08 23.75 -1.93
N ASP A 918 -9.05 24.25 -1.16
CA ASP A 918 -10.46 24.22 -1.56
C ASP A 918 -10.77 25.03 -2.83
N VAL A 919 -10.20 26.22 -2.98
CA VAL A 919 -10.40 27.04 -4.20
C VAL A 919 -9.85 26.32 -5.44
N ILE A 920 -8.64 25.77 -5.34
CA ILE A 920 -7.98 24.99 -6.42
C ILE A 920 -8.80 23.74 -6.75
N VAL A 921 -9.20 22.96 -5.73
CA VAL A 921 -10.01 21.74 -5.89
C VAL A 921 -11.37 22.04 -6.53
N ARG A 922 -12.09 23.07 -6.05
CA ARG A 922 -13.40 23.46 -6.61
C ARG A 922 -13.28 23.96 -8.06
N TYR A 923 -12.21 24.71 -8.37
CA TYR A 923 -11.94 25.20 -9.72
C TYR A 923 -11.65 24.06 -10.71
N MET A 924 -10.81 23.09 -10.32
CA MET A 924 -10.47 21.96 -11.19
C MET A 924 -11.61 20.94 -11.28
N SER A 925 -12.37 20.70 -10.21
CA SER A 925 -13.59 19.88 -10.29
C SER A 925 -14.67 20.49 -11.19
N ARG A 926 -14.80 21.83 -11.21
CA ARG A 926 -15.67 22.53 -12.17
C ARG A 926 -15.20 22.37 -13.62
N ARG A 927 -13.89 22.30 -13.87
CA ARG A 927 -13.33 22.01 -15.21
C ARG A 927 -13.45 20.53 -15.60
N ASN A 928 -13.33 19.61 -14.65
CA ASN A 928 -13.52 18.16 -14.85
C ASN A 928 -15.00 17.72 -14.74
N GLY A 929 -15.93 18.53 -15.27
CA GLY A 929 -17.35 18.17 -15.39
C GLY A 929 -18.10 17.84 -14.09
N GLY A 930 -17.60 18.29 -12.92
CA GLY A 930 -18.14 17.96 -11.60
C GLY A 930 -17.50 16.75 -10.92
N VAL A 931 -16.48 16.12 -11.50
CA VAL A 931 -15.74 15.02 -10.86
C VAL A 931 -14.60 15.59 -9.99
N TYR A 932 -14.54 15.18 -8.73
CA TYR A 932 -13.41 15.43 -7.83
C TYR A 932 -12.47 14.23 -7.81
N GLU A 933 -11.19 14.47 -8.11
CA GLU A 933 -10.11 13.49 -8.00
C GLU A 933 -9.08 13.97 -6.96
N PRO A 934 -8.62 13.12 -6.01
CA PRO A 934 -7.70 13.52 -4.94
C PRO A 934 -6.42 14.22 -5.44
N GLU A 935 -5.92 13.83 -6.61
CA GLU A 935 -4.72 14.38 -7.28
C GLU A 935 -4.81 15.90 -7.49
N PHE A 936 -6.00 16.48 -7.51
CA PHE A 936 -6.20 17.93 -7.54
C PHE A 936 -5.58 18.66 -6.33
N ARG A 937 -5.31 17.98 -5.21
CA ARG A 937 -4.57 18.57 -4.08
C ARG A 937 -3.07 18.74 -4.35
N LEU A 938 -2.50 17.93 -5.24
CA LEU A 938 -1.06 17.91 -5.52
C LEU A 938 -0.55 19.22 -6.16
N VAL A 939 -1.42 20.00 -6.79
CA VAL A 939 -1.11 21.35 -7.32
C VAL A 939 -0.67 22.33 -6.22
N MET A 940 -1.00 22.06 -4.95
CA MET A 940 -0.46 22.80 -3.80
C MET A 940 1.07 22.69 -3.67
N ALA A 941 1.73 21.70 -4.31
CA ALA A 941 3.19 21.57 -4.25
C ALA A 941 3.93 22.79 -4.81
N ILE A 942 3.33 23.58 -5.71
CA ILE A 942 3.93 24.80 -6.25
C ILE A 942 4.13 25.86 -5.15
N PRO A 943 3.08 26.34 -4.43
CA PRO A 943 3.29 27.26 -3.30
C PRO A 943 4.07 26.65 -2.13
N ILE A 944 4.03 25.32 -1.92
CA ILE A 944 4.88 24.65 -0.92
C ILE A 944 6.37 24.75 -1.29
N ALA A 945 6.73 24.44 -2.54
CA ALA A 945 8.11 24.56 -3.02
C ALA A 945 8.62 25.99 -2.90
N LEU A 946 7.83 26.97 -3.36
CA LEU A 946 8.20 28.39 -3.34
C LEU A 946 8.36 28.94 -1.93
N SER A 947 7.52 28.53 -0.97
CA SER A 947 7.63 29.04 0.42
C SER A 947 8.68 28.27 1.24
N THR A 948 8.67 26.94 1.23
CA THR A 948 9.57 26.13 2.06
C THR A 948 11.02 26.18 1.56
N SER A 949 11.27 25.98 0.26
CA SER A 949 12.65 25.94 -0.25
C SER A 949 13.30 27.33 -0.29
N ALA A 950 12.60 28.38 -0.76
CA ALA A 950 13.15 29.73 -0.72
C ALA A 950 13.33 30.21 0.73
N GLY A 951 12.42 29.86 1.64
CA GLY A 951 12.56 30.11 3.07
C GLY A 951 13.82 29.47 3.65
N LEU A 952 14.04 28.18 3.42
CA LEU A 952 15.24 27.46 3.88
C LEU A 952 16.53 28.11 3.35
N MET A 953 16.60 28.30 2.03
CA MET A 953 17.78 28.87 1.36
C MET A 953 18.10 30.29 1.87
N ALA A 954 17.09 31.14 1.99
CA ALA A 954 17.26 32.52 2.45
C ALA A 954 17.54 32.62 3.96
N PHE A 955 16.99 31.72 4.78
CA PHE A 955 17.34 31.60 6.20
C PHE A 955 18.85 31.34 6.37
N GLY A 956 19.37 30.29 5.74
CA GLY A 956 20.79 29.92 5.84
C GLY A 956 21.72 31.03 5.36
N TRP A 957 21.40 31.63 4.22
CA TRP A 957 22.19 32.72 3.65
C TRP A 957 22.23 33.94 4.57
N SER A 958 21.07 34.41 5.07
CA SER A 958 21.01 35.57 5.99
C SER A 958 21.61 35.30 7.37
N THR A 959 21.64 34.04 7.84
CA THR A 959 22.41 33.67 9.04
C THR A 959 23.93 33.68 8.83
N GLU A 960 24.41 33.39 7.62
CA GLU A 960 25.86 33.34 7.31
C GLU A 960 26.45 34.73 7.07
N GLU A 961 25.79 35.55 6.25
CA GLU A 961 26.21 36.92 5.94
C GLU A 961 25.98 37.89 7.12
N LYS A 962 25.28 37.42 8.17
CA LYS A 962 24.98 38.15 9.42
C LYS A 962 24.14 39.41 9.19
N ASP A 963 23.10 39.26 8.38
CA ASP A 963 22.03 40.26 8.23
C ASP A 963 21.43 40.63 9.60
N SER A 964 20.69 41.75 9.66
CA SER A 964 19.93 42.07 10.88
C SER A 964 19.03 40.90 11.27
N TRP A 965 19.08 40.46 12.54
CA TRP A 965 18.41 39.25 13.10
C TRP A 965 16.93 39.10 12.72
N ILE A 966 16.26 40.20 12.39
CA ILE A 966 14.89 40.26 11.88
C ILE A 966 14.75 39.46 10.57
N VAL A 967 15.75 39.50 9.69
CA VAL A 967 15.74 38.87 8.35
C VAL A 967 15.64 37.33 8.44
N PRO A 968 16.58 36.60 9.08
CA PRO A 968 16.41 35.15 9.26
C PRO A 968 15.21 34.81 10.14
N THR A 969 14.82 35.67 11.09
CA THR A 969 13.58 35.50 11.87
C THR A 969 12.34 35.50 10.97
N ILE A 970 12.23 36.40 9.98
CA ILE A 970 11.14 36.42 9.00
C ILE A 970 11.16 35.15 8.13
N PHE A 971 12.34 34.71 7.67
CA PHE A 971 12.43 33.49 6.85
C PHE A 971 12.04 32.23 7.63
N PHE A 972 12.32 32.13 8.93
CA PHE A 972 11.81 31.03 9.79
C PHE A 972 10.25 31.01 9.83
N GLY A 973 9.62 32.19 9.82
CA GLY A 973 8.17 32.33 9.66
C GLY A 973 7.66 31.83 8.30
N LEU A 974 8.36 32.18 7.21
CA LEU A 974 8.04 31.72 5.85
C LEU A 974 8.19 30.19 5.70
N ILE A 975 9.21 29.60 6.31
CA ILE A 975 9.38 28.13 6.36
C ILE A 975 8.20 27.50 7.08
N SER A 976 7.84 27.98 8.28
CA SER A 976 6.68 27.45 9.04
C SER A 976 5.37 27.54 8.25
N PHE A 977 5.15 28.64 7.52
CA PHE A 977 4.03 28.79 6.60
C PHE A 977 4.00 27.68 5.53
N GLY A 978 5.12 27.48 4.82
CA GLY A 978 5.25 26.44 3.78
C GLY A 978 5.14 25.01 4.32
N CYS A 979 5.75 24.75 5.48
CA CYS A 979 5.65 23.51 6.24
C CYS A 979 4.19 23.18 6.64
N CYS A 980 3.38 24.19 7.00
CA CYS A 980 1.96 24.01 7.30
C CYS A 980 1.12 23.77 6.04
N LEU A 981 1.43 24.42 4.90
CA LEU A 981 0.83 24.08 3.60
C LEU A 981 1.14 22.62 3.20
N GLY A 982 2.40 22.20 3.34
CA GLY A 982 2.89 20.88 2.96
C GLY A 982 2.28 19.76 3.78
N SER A 983 2.40 19.84 5.11
CA SER A 983 1.84 18.84 6.01
C SER A 983 0.32 18.69 5.89
N THR A 984 -0.42 19.79 5.73
CA THR A 984 -1.87 19.78 5.48
C THR A 984 -2.21 19.11 4.13
N THR A 985 -1.42 19.38 3.09
CA THR A 985 -1.61 18.80 1.75
C THR A 985 -1.38 17.28 1.78
N SER A 986 -0.28 16.81 2.37
CA SER A 986 -0.01 15.38 2.51
C SER A 986 -1.10 14.63 3.28
N ILE A 987 -1.52 15.15 4.42
CA ILE A 987 -2.59 14.53 5.23
C ILE A 987 -3.89 14.47 4.42
N THR A 988 -4.32 15.57 3.81
CA THR A 988 -5.60 15.61 3.09
C THR A 988 -5.58 14.76 1.81
N PHE A 989 -4.49 14.75 1.05
CA PHE A 989 -4.33 13.89 -0.12
C PHE A 989 -4.32 12.39 0.23
N CYS A 990 -3.58 12.01 1.28
CA CYS A 990 -3.52 10.63 1.77
C CYS A 990 -4.90 10.13 2.22
N VAL A 991 -5.58 10.93 3.06
CA VAL A 991 -6.90 10.62 3.59
C VAL A 991 -7.95 10.57 2.49
N ASP A 992 -7.97 11.50 1.53
CA ASP A 992 -8.93 11.48 0.42
C ASP A 992 -8.68 10.33 -0.57
N SER A 993 -7.43 9.91 -0.76
CA SER A 993 -7.07 8.75 -1.60
C SER A 993 -7.54 7.43 -0.97
N TYR A 994 -7.33 7.24 0.33
CA TYR A 994 -7.58 5.97 1.02
C TYR A 994 -8.42 6.14 2.30
N ARG A 995 -9.62 6.72 2.16
CA ARG A 995 -10.54 7.04 3.28
C ARG A 995 -10.83 5.88 4.25
N GLN A 996 -10.75 4.63 3.79
CA GLN A 996 -10.95 3.40 4.60
C GLN A 996 -9.76 3.02 5.50
N TYR A 997 -8.55 3.45 5.12
CA TYR A 997 -7.26 3.17 5.78
C TYR A 997 -6.65 4.43 6.40
N ALA A 998 -7.31 5.58 6.31
CA ALA A 998 -6.85 6.89 6.78
C ALA A 998 -6.29 6.88 8.23
N GLY A 999 -6.88 6.12 9.15
CA GLY A 999 -6.38 5.99 10.52
C GLY A 999 -5.06 5.23 10.63
N GLU A 1000 -4.82 4.24 9.77
CA GLU A 1000 -3.58 3.46 9.71
C GLU A 1000 -2.50 4.23 8.92
N ALA A 1001 -2.88 4.91 7.83
CA ALA A 1001 -2.00 5.77 7.05
C ALA A 1001 -1.48 7.00 7.82
N LEU A 1002 -2.28 7.53 8.77
CA LEU A 1002 -1.81 8.58 9.69
C LEU A 1002 -0.74 8.08 10.68
N VAL A 1003 -0.70 6.78 10.98
CA VAL A 1003 0.43 6.18 11.72
C VAL A 1003 1.66 6.09 10.81
N THR A 1004 1.50 5.67 9.55
CA THR A 1004 2.58 5.65 8.54
C THR A 1004 3.23 7.03 8.40
N LEU A 1005 2.42 8.07 8.20
CA LEU A 1005 2.83 9.48 8.12
C LEU A 1005 3.62 9.92 9.37
N ASN A 1006 3.07 9.68 10.57
CA ASN A 1006 3.71 10.07 11.83
C ASN A 1006 5.01 9.29 12.09
N TRP A 1007 5.06 8.00 11.78
CA TRP A 1007 6.26 7.19 11.91
C TRP A 1007 7.37 7.66 10.96
N SER A 1008 7.06 7.97 9.70
CA SER A 1008 8.05 8.50 8.74
C SER A 1008 8.68 9.82 9.19
N LYS A 1009 7.88 10.81 9.64
CA LYS A 1009 8.46 12.08 10.12
C LYS A 1009 9.34 11.90 11.36
N ASN A 1010 9.03 10.90 12.19
CA ASN A 1010 9.69 10.67 13.47
C ASN A 1010 10.99 9.86 13.32
N VAL A 1011 10.99 8.83 12.46
CA VAL A 1011 12.13 7.92 12.27
C VAL A 1011 13.00 8.33 11.10
N PHE A 1012 12.45 8.46 9.89
CA PHE A 1012 13.25 8.75 8.69
C PHE A 1012 13.75 10.20 8.61
N HIS A 1013 13.05 11.17 9.21
CA HIS A 1013 13.51 12.55 9.23
C HIS A 1013 13.98 13.02 10.60
N GLY A 1014 13.18 12.81 11.64
CA GLY A 1014 13.48 13.23 13.01
C GLY A 1014 14.82 12.68 13.49
N LEU A 1015 14.94 11.36 13.63
CA LEU A 1015 16.19 10.74 14.07
C LEU A 1015 17.37 11.04 13.12
N ILE A 1016 17.20 10.84 11.81
CA ILE A 1016 18.33 10.84 10.86
C ILE A 1016 19.05 12.20 10.80
N PHE A 1017 18.32 13.32 10.69
CA PHE A 1017 18.97 14.62 10.61
C PHE A 1017 19.58 15.04 11.96
N SER A 1018 18.91 14.77 13.09
CA SER A 1018 19.48 15.03 14.42
C SER A 1018 20.80 14.29 14.68
N LEU A 1019 21.12 13.22 13.93
CA LEU A 1019 22.38 12.47 14.08
C LEU A 1019 23.62 13.19 13.52
N PHE A 1020 23.47 14.19 12.65
CA PHE A 1020 24.63 14.92 12.08
C PHE A 1020 24.48 16.45 11.92
N ILE A 1021 23.30 17.03 12.15
CA ILE A 1021 23.03 18.41 11.69
C ILE A 1021 23.86 19.51 12.37
N VAL A 1022 24.21 19.42 13.66
CA VAL A 1022 25.03 20.46 14.31
C VAL A 1022 26.49 20.34 13.89
N ASP A 1023 27.04 19.12 13.82
CA ASP A 1023 28.39 18.87 13.28
C ASP A 1023 28.52 19.36 11.83
N TRP A 1024 27.47 19.19 11.01
CA TRP A 1024 27.47 19.65 9.62
C TRP A 1024 27.44 21.18 9.50
N LEU A 1025 26.68 21.86 10.37
CA LEU A 1025 26.67 23.33 10.46
C LEU A 1025 28.01 23.89 10.93
N GLU A 1026 28.68 23.22 11.87
CA GLU A 1026 30.00 23.61 12.37
C GLU A 1026 31.12 23.36 11.32
N ALA A 1027 30.94 22.39 10.42
CA ALA A 1027 31.92 22.03 9.39
C ALA A 1027 31.80 22.82 8.07
N ASP A 1028 30.58 22.98 7.52
CA ASP A 1028 30.35 23.53 6.18
C ASP A 1028 29.64 24.91 6.18
N GLY A 1029 29.21 25.41 7.34
CA GLY A 1029 28.49 26.69 7.47
C GLY A 1029 26.98 26.61 7.18
N ALA A 1030 26.23 27.55 7.76
CA ALA A 1030 24.78 27.64 7.63
C ALA A 1030 24.32 27.81 6.17
N ARG A 1031 25.02 28.65 5.40
CA ARG A 1031 24.69 28.89 3.99
C ARG A 1031 24.77 27.61 3.17
N THR A 1032 25.82 26.81 3.32
CA THR A 1032 26.00 25.55 2.58
C THR A 1032 24.94 24.52 2.97
N VAL A 1033 24.76 24.29 4.27
CA VAL A 1033 23.79 23.30 4.80
C VAL A 1033 22.37 23.62 4.34
N PHE A 1034 21.87 24.83 4.58
CA PHE A 1034 20.48 25.18 4.26
C PHE A 1034 20.20 25.33 2.75
N LEU A 1035 21.20 25.65 1.92
CA LEU A 1035 21.09 25.52 0.46
C LEU A 1035 20.86 24.05 0.06
N ALA A 1036 21.61 23.12 0.64
CA ALA A 1036 21.42 21.69 0.40
C ALA A 1036 20.05 21.19 0.90
N LEU A 1037 19.58 21.60 2.08
CA LEU A 1037 18.24 21.26 2.58
C LEU A 1037 17.12 21.78 1.67
N GLY A 1038 17.25 23.03 1.18
CA GLY A 1038 16.33 23.60 0.20
C GLY A 1038 16.31 22.84 -1.13
N GLY A 1039 17.48 22.34 -1.56
CA GLY A 1039 17.65 21.46 -2.73
C GLY A 1039 16.98 20.09 -2.55
N ILE A 1040 17.18 19.44 -1.40
CA ILE A 1040 16.50 18.17 -1.04
C ILE A 1040 14.98 18.36 -1.05
N GLN A 1041 14.47 19.45 -0.47
CA GLN A 1041 13.05 19.80 -0.48
C GLN A 1041 12.49 19.95 -1.91
N LEU A 1042 13.23 20.55 -2.84
CA LEU A 1042 12.83 20.63 -4.25
C LEU A 1042 12.87 19.24 -4.91
N GLY A 1043 13.97 18.49 -4.74
CA GLY A 1043 14.16 17.14 -5.27
C GLY A 1043 13.00 16.20 -4.91
N CYS A 1044 12.65 16.14 -3.63
CA CYS A 1044 11.53 15.32 -3.16
C CYS A 1044 10.15 15.82 -3.65
N LEU A 1045 9.98 17.13 -3.87
CA LEU A 1045 8.74 17.68 -4.43
C LEU A 1045 8.59 17.43 -5.94
N PHE A 1046 9.67 17.21 -6.71
CA PHE A 1046 9.55 16.83 -8.13
C PHE A 1046 8.78 15.52 -8.35
N PHE A 1047 8.84 14.56 -7.42
CA PHE A 1047 8.02 13.33 -7.45
C PHE A 1047 6.51 13.59 -7.40
N THR A 1048 6.08 14.82 -7.11
CA THR A 1048 4.67 15.22 -7.25
C THR A 1048 4.19 15.19 -8.71
N ILE A 1049 5.07 15.43 -9.68
CA ILE A 1049 4.73 15.44 -11.11
C ILE A 1049 4.28 14.05 -11.60
N PRO A 1050 5.08 12.96 -11.46
CA PRO A 1050 4.60 11.61 -11.81
C PRO A 1050 3.42 11.17 -10.93
N MET A 1051 3.35 11.60 -9.66
CA MET A 1051 2.21 11.28 -8.79
C MET A 1051 0.90 11.97 -9.24
N TYR A 1052 0.97 13.16 -9.86
CA TYR A 1052 -0.19 13.83 -10.46
C TYR A 1052 -0.62 13.15 -11.77
N ILE A 1053 0.34 12.81 -12.64
CA ILE A 1053 0.05 12.19 -13.95
C ILE A 1053 -0.47 10.75 -13.76
N TYR A 1054 0.22 9.92 -12.99
CA TYR A 1054 -0.06 8.48 -12.86
C TYR A 1054 -0.85 8.10 -11.61
N GLY A 1055 -1.15 9.03 -10.70
CA GLY A 1055 -1.75 8.75 -9.39
C GLY A 1055 -3.05 7.95 -9.45
N LYS A 1056 -3.91 8.25 -10.43
CA LYS A 1056 -5.18 7.53 -10.66
C LYS A 1056 -4.97 6.06 -11.04
N ARG A 1057 -3.95 5.76 -11.86
CA ARG A 1057 -3.54 4.39 -12.20
C ARG A 1057 -2.87 3.69 -11.03
N ALA A 1058 -2.02 4.38 -10.26
CA ALA A 1058 -1.43 3.84 -9.05
C ALA A 1058 -2.49 3.45 -8.00
N ARG A 1059 -3.53 4.28 -7.80
CA ARG A 1059 -4.69 3.93 -6.97
C ARG A 1059 -5.36 2.65 -7.47
N MET A 1060 -5.69 2.54 -8.76
CA MET A 1060 -6.29 1.30 -9.31
C MET A 1060 -5.39 0.07 -9.19
N TRP A 1061 -4.08 0.21 -9.36
CA TRP A 1061 -3.13 -0.90 -9.19
C TRP A 1061 -3.16 -1.46 -7.77
N THR A 1062 -3.20 -0.61 -6.73
CA THR A 1062 -3.28 -1.08 -5.33
C THR A 1062 -4.56 -1.86 -5.04
N VAL A 1063 -5.69 -1.48 -5.65
CA VAL A 1063 -6.96 -2.22 -5.57
C VAL A 1063 -6.81 -3.59 -6.24
N ARG A 1064 -6.34 -3.63 -7.50
CA ARG A 1064 -6.16 -4.88 -8.27
C ARG A 1064 -5.20 -5.86 -7.58
N LYS A 1065 -4.28 -5.39 -6.74
CA LYS A 1065 -3.33 -6.24 -5.98
C LYS A 1065 -3.87 -6.71 -4.61
N CYS A 1066 -4.95 -6.12 -4.06
CA CYS A 1066 -5.54 -6.45 -2.75
C CYS A 1066 -4.54 -6.56 -1.58
N LEU A 1067 -3.53 -5.70 -1.53
CA LEU A 1067 -2.40 -5.83 -0.58
C LEU A 1067 -2.86 -5.84 0.89
N MET A 1068 -3.79 -4.95 1.27
CA MET A 1068 -4.33 -4.86 2.65
C MET A 1068 -5.34 -5.95 3.03
N GLU A 1069 -5.71 -6.85 2.11
CA GLU A 1069 -6.62 -7.97 2.39
C GLU A 1069 -5.88 -9.32 2.48
N LYS A 1070 -4.63 -9.37 1.99
CA LYS A 1070 -3.75 -10.55 2.02
C LYS A 1070 -3.00 -10.74 3.35
N PHE A 1071 -2.97 -9.74 4.23
CA PHE A 1071 -2.12 -9.70 5.42
C PHE A 1071 -2.86 -9.49 6.74
#